data_AF-A0A350BV06-F1
#
_entry.id   AF-A0A350BV06-F1
#
_cell.length_a   1.000
_cell.length_b   1.000
_cell.length_c   1.000
_cell.angle_alpha   90.00
_cell.angle_beta   90.00
_cell.angle_gamma   90.00
#
_symmetry.space_group_name_H-M   'P 1'
#
loop_
_entity.id
_entity.type
_entity.pdbx_description
1 polymer ?
#
loop_
_entity_poly.entity_id
_entity_poly.type
_entity_poly.pdbx_seq_one_letter_code
_entity_poly.pdbx_strand_id
1 'polypeptide(L)'
;MGLSKFVFYNNDQNQINGNPFAPSDFYNYLQGKWRTGADIQYGGDGNAGTDGTKADYMFPGTSDSTHTAPWTEEGAGNLPADRRFLQSSGPFILKPGAVQNLTVGVVWARAPFGGASGSLSLLKEASKKAQSLFNSCFDLIDGPDAPDVEVHEQDQQIILSLGNTNTSLVENYTDSIERDFGTDIYKFQGYRIFQLKNGSVSLSQLSDLSKAREIFQVDLEDNFDVLINQEFSADVGTSIPVLKVRGENKGLAHTVQITEDEFATGSNKTLVNFKTYYYIVLAYAAGDSESEKYLGGRRVKKFSASPHKLGPKFGGSSVPSFYGDGPELTRLSGKGNGNNELELTQETKDAIMANKFEVNPKYENGFGPVKITVIDPLKVPEGDFELSIIPTSSTAELTTSGFKIRDSIHASSTTWVLVKLPNDTIFADTTLAYKNEQVILESTTGKSILDWGLAVTIEQVAAPSRDSEKYPTNGLINWSVEFSDPSNEWLTAVRDRDATQRIDGLGVYDWIRSGEQGRNSGYNDPSWHDFTVGNDGVTNSIDKGQSFERIWDGRIAPQSLVSNTLRASTSIVGNPRPESLIQSFTYYPTATGGHGLMLLSNVDIVLTPDESKWTECVMLEMGEDARLNVDEVPKFNMRKGQLKYGATTLDSGKSIFPGYAINVNTGERLNIIIGEDSYQRSENGRDMKWNPTDNAGNINSGYPSFGGRHFIYVMGSHQGASRVLQPKLPEDGPAYDKGASYYEILKELDDNTSTSGRNRELSKIFQNCDWVIPAYAAAGVELKENADGLPVPPNEVTIRLRVNMPYGLTAETDDVHTEGLPKYSFSTSDIANKVSVEKGKEALELVNIVPNPYYAFSSYESSSIDNRVKFTNLPPQCDISIYTLDGSLVRRIRKDDQSTEADWNLKNGASVPISSGMYIIHIDAGERGEKVLKWMGVMRELDLDSF
;
A
#
# COMPACT_ATOMS: atom_id res chain seq x y z
N MET A 1 22.47 -43.07 -24.70
CA MET A 1 22.06 -44.42 -25.17
C MET A 1 20.78 -44.75 -24.46
N GLY A 2 19.74 -45.18 -25.18
CA GLY A 2 18.45 -45.55 -24.59
C GLY A 2 18.42 -47.00 -24.13
N LEU A 3 17.43 -47.35 -23.31
CA LEU A 3 17.05 -48.73 -23.05
C LEU A 3 16.68 -49.39 -24.39
N SER A 4 17.23 -50.57 -24.69
CA SER A 4 16.93 -51.32 -25.93
C SER A 4 16.24 -52.65 -25.68
N LYS A 5 16.35 -53.21 -24.46
CA LYS A 5 15.58 -54.37 -24.00
C LYS A 5 15.21 -54.23 -22.52
N PHE A 6 14.02 -54.69 -22.15
CA PHE A 6 13.61 -54.89 -20.75
C PHE A 6 13.09 -56.30 -20.57
N VAL A 7 13.72 -57.06 -19.67
CA VAL A 7 13.35 -58.45 -19.37
C VAL A 7 13.16 -58.61 -17.87
N PHE A 8 12.18 -59.41 -17.46
CA PHE A 8 12.12 -59.93 -16.10
C PHE A 8 12.43 -61.43 -16.08
N TYR A 9 12.98 -61.91 -14.97
CA TYR A 9 13.06 -63.33 -14.67
C TYR A 9 12.78 -63.56 -13.18
N ASN A 10 12.28 -64.74 -12.84
CA ASN A 10 11.99 -65.09 -11.46
C ASN A 10 13.25 -65.62 -10.77
N ASN A 11 13.38 -65.34 -9.49
CA ASN A 11 14.42 -65.92 -8.63
C ASN A 11 14.08 -67.38 -8.27
N ASP A 12 13.95 -68.23 -9.29
CA ASP A 12 13.63 -69.65 -9.18
C ASP A 12 14.47 -70.50 -10.15
N GLN A 13 14.13 -71.78 -10.27
CA GLN A 13 14.82 -72.73 -11.17
C GLN A 13 14.05 -73.00 -12.48
N ASN A 14 13.12 -72.13 -12.87
CA ASN A 14 12.37 -72.30 -14.11
C ASN A 14 13.33 -72.34 -15.31
N GLN A 15 13.17 -73.36 -16.16
CA GLN A 15 14.06 -73.62 -17.29
C GLN A 15 13.96 -72.58 -18.41
N ILE A 16 12.91 -71.77 -18.41
CA ILE A 16 12.64 -70.75 -19.43
C ILE A 16 12.96 -69.35 -18.89
N ASN A 17 12.37 -68.99 -17.74
CA ASN A 17 12.40 -67.63 -17.18
C ASN A 17 12.89 -67.54 -15.72
N GLY A 18 13.64 -68.55 -15.23
CA GLY A 18 14.25 -68.56 -13.89
C GLY A 18 15.67 -67.97 -13.85
N ASN A 19 16.41 -68.22 -12.77
CA ASN A 19 17.79 -67.73 -12.66
C ASN A 19 18.70 -68.27 -13.78
N PRO A 20 19.62 -67.45 -14.33
CA PRO A 20 20.63 -67.92 -15.28
C PRO A 20 21.71 -68.77 -14.60
N PHE A 21 22.16 -69.85 -15.25
CA PHE A 21 23.19 -70.76 -14.71
C PHE A 21 24.45 -70.85 -15.58
N ALA A 22 24.29 -70.78 -16.90
CA ALA A 22 25.41 -70.78 -17.84
C ALA A 22 25.65 -69.38 -18.43
N PRO A 23 26.87 -69.03 -18.87
CA PRO A 23 27.16 -67.75 -19.52
C PRO A 23 26.24 -67.41 -20.71
N SER A 24 25.78 -68.44 -21.44
CA SER A 24 24.78 -68.31 -22.51
C SER A 24 23.45 -67.77 -22.01
N ASP A 25 23.01 -68.17 -20.81
CA ASP A 25 21.73 -67.75 -20.22
C ASP A 25 21.76 -66.25 -19.91
N PHE A 26 22.85 -65.77 -19.31
CA PHE A 26 23.05 -64.34 -19.02
C PHE A 26 23.08 -63.52 -20.31
N TYR A 27 23.80 -64.00 -21.33
CA TYR A 27 23.89 -63.30 -22.61
C TYR A 27 22.55 -63.27 -23.35
N ASN A 28 21.79 -64.38 -23.32
CA ASN A 28 20.45 -64.45 -23.89
C ASN A 28 19.53 -63.41 -23.23
N TYR A 29 19.53 -63.30 -21.90
CA TYR A 29 18.74 -62.28 -21.21
C TYR A 29 19.16 -60.86 -21.57
N LEU A 30 20.47 -60.58 -21.67
CA LEU A 30 20.96 -59.27 -22.11
C LEU A 30 20.48 -58.92 -23.54
N GLN A 31 20.26 -59.92 -24.40
CA GLN A 31 19.76 -59.76 -25.76
C GLN A 31 18.22 -59.71 -25.87
N GLY A 32 17.48 -59.79 -24.76
CA GLY A 32 16.01 -59.83 -24.79
C GLY A 32 15.44 -61.21 -25.15
N LYS A 33 16.11 -62.29 -24.74
CA LYS A 33 15.72 -63.68 -25.02
C LYS A 33 15.53 -64.46 -23.73
N TRP A 34 14.71 -65.51 -23.78
CA TRP A 34 14.62 -66.49 -22.69
C TRP A 34 15.92 -67.29 -22.56
N ARG A 35 16.10 -68.00 -21.43
CA ARG A 35 17.30 -68.83 -21.20
C ARG A 35 17.56 -69.82 -22.33
N THR A 36 16.49 -70.34 -22.91
CA THR A 36 16.48 -71.28 -24.05
C THR A 36 17.02 -70.68 -25.36
N GLY A 37 17.24 -69.36 -25.42
CA GLY A 37 17.61 -68.63 -26.62
C GLY A 37 16.42 -68.25 -27.52
N ALA A 38 15.20 -68.63 -27.13
CA ALA A 38 13.96 -68.22 -27.79
C ALA A 38 13.72 -66.72 -27.61
N ASP A 39 13.20 -66.06 -28.64
CA ASP A 39 12.78 -64.66 -28.54
C ASP A 39 11.57 -64.55 -27.60
N ILE A 40 11.55 -63.50 -26.78
CA ILE A 40 10.38 -63.12 -26.00
C ILE A 40 9.32 -62.62 -26.98
N GLN A 41 8.09 -63.12 -26.85
CA GLN A 41 6.99 -62.75 -27.74
C GLN A 41 5.99 -61.80 -27.07
N TYR A 42 5.31 -60.96 -27.85
CA TYR A 42 4.36 -59.99 -27.33
C TYR A 42 3.07 -60.67 -26.82
N GLY A 43 2.66 -60.34 -25.59
CA GLY A 43 1.45 -60.86 -24.95
C GLY A 43 1.66 -62.10 -24.05
N GLY A 44 0.67 -62.41 -23.23
CA GLY A 44 0.75 -63.51 -22.25
C GLY A 44 1.91 -63.34 -21.27
N ASP A 45 2.60 -64.43 -20.95
CA ASP A 45 3.82 -64.44 -20.12
C ASP A 45 5.10 -64.16 -20.94
N GLY A 46 4.97 -63.95 -22.25
CA GLY A 46 6.05 -63.70 -23.19
C GLY A 46 6.77 -64.96 -23.71
N ASN A 47 6.37 -66.16 -23.29
CA ASN A 47 6.94 -67.43 -23.78
C ASN A 47 6.18 -67.95 -25.02
N ALA A 48 4.86 -67.89 -24.99
CA ALA A 48 3.99 -68.09 -26.14
C ALA A 48 3.10 -66.85 -26.26
N GLY A 49 3.57 -65.85 -27.01
CA GLY A 49 2.90 -64.55 -27.13
C GLY A 49 1.49 -64.69 -27.72
N THR A 50 0.67 -63.66 -27.53
CA THR A 50 -0.71 -63.66 -28.07
C THR A 50 -0.77 -63.40 -29.57
N ASP A 51 0.26 -62.75 -30.15
CA ASP A 51 0.34 -62.46 -31.59
C ASP A 51 1.59 -63.06 -32.28
N GLY A 52 2.48 -63.70 -31.51
CA GLY A 52 3.68 -64.38 -32.02
C GLY A 52 4.81 -63.46 -32.50
N THR A 53 4.68 -62.14 -32.31
CA THR A 53 5.71 -61.16 -32.68
C THR A 53 6.75 -61.02 -31.56
N LYS A 54 7.97 -60.59 -31.91
CA LYS A 54 9.04 -60.38 -30.94
C LYS A 54 8.78 -59.11 -30.11
N ALA A 55 8.90 -59.23 -28.79
CA ALA A 55 8.83 -58.10 -27.87
C ALA A 55 10.22 -57.73 -27.33
N ASP A 56 10.51 -56.43 -27.35
CA ASP A 56 11.75 -55.88 -26.83
C ASP A 56 11.62 -55.41 -25.37
N TYR A 57 10.41 -55.05 -24.95
CA TYR A 57 10.10 -54.63 -23.59
C TYR A 57 8.97 -55.49 -23.04
N MET A 58 9.20 -56.14 -21.90
CA MET A 58 8.15 -56.89 -21.23
C MET A 58 7.16 -55.96 -20.53
N PHE A 59 5.86 -56.26 -20.71
CA PHE A 59 4.73 -55.52 -20.11
C PHE A 59 4.74 -53.99 -20.33
N PRO A 60 4.87 -53.50 -21.58
CA PRO A 60 4.91 -52.07 -21.87
C PRO A 60 3.55 -51.37 -21.69
N GLY A 61 2.48 -52.11 -21.37
CA GLY A 61 1.12 -51.59 -21.39
C GLY A 61 0.77 -51.14 -22.81
N THR A 62 0.56 -49.83 -22.98
CA THR A 62 0.28 -49.20 -24.29
C THR A 62 1.45 -48.38 -24.82
N SER A 63 2.64 -48.42 -24.20
CA SER A 63 3.75 -47.54 -24.56
C SER A 63 4.57 -48.02 -25.76
N ASP A 64 4.41 -49.28 -26.17
CA ASP A 64 5.08 -49.82 -27.35
C ASP A 64 4.24 -49.53 -28.61
N SER A 65 4.66 -48.57 -29.41
CA SER A 65 3.95 -48.14 -30.62
C SER A 65 3.91 -49.19 -31.73
N THR A 66 4.69 -50.27 -31.62
CA THR A 66 4.71 -51.34 -32.63
C THR A 66 3.59 -52.36 -32.43
N HIS A 67 2.88 -52.30 -31.31
CA HIS A 67 1.78 -53.20 -30.96
C HIS A 67 0.55 -52.41 -30.51
N THR A 68 -0.65 -52.81 -30.97
CA THR A 68 -1.90 -52.05 -30.71
C THR A 68 -2.66 -52.51 -29.47
N ALA A 69 -2.40 -53.73 -28.97
CA ALA A 69 -3.05 -54.28 -27.79
C ALA A 69 -2.28 -53.97 -26.50
N PRO A 70 -2.94 -53.55 -25.41
CA PRO A 70 -2.27 -53.30 -24.14
C PRO A 70 -1.72 -54.61 -23.56
N TRP A 71 -0.42 -54.66 -23.26
CA TRP A 71 0.20 -55.81 -22.60
C TRP A 71 0.71 -55.42 -21.22
N THR A 72 -0.04 -55.76 -20.18
CA THR A 72 0.34 -55.54 -18.79
C THR A 72 0.56 -56.87 -18.07
N GLU A 73 1.38 -56.85 -17.03
CA GLU A 73 1.62 -58.01 -16.19
C GLU A 73 0.33 -58.50 -15.49
N GLU A 74 -0.51 -57.56 -15.05
CA GLU A 74 -1.83 -57.85 -14.47
C GLU A 74 -2.74 -58.56 -15.48
N GLY A 75 -2.80 -58.07 -16.72
CA GLY A 75 -3.58 -58.69 -17.80
C GLY A 75 -3.06 -60.07 -18.22
N ALA A 76 -1.76 -60.32 -18.03
CA ALA A 76 -1.14 -61.62 -18.26
C ALA A 76 -1.45 -62.65 -17.15
N GLY A 77 -2.01 -62.22 -16.01
CA GLY A 77 -2.34 -63.11 -14.90
C GLY A 77 -1.12 -63.67 -14.17
N ASN A 78 0.02 -62.99 -14.23
CA ASN A 78 1.24 -63.47 -13.56
C ASN A 78 1.09 -63.41 -12.03
N LEU A 79 1.52 -64.47 -11.35
CA LEU A 79 1.50 -64.53 -9.90
C LEU A 79 2.61 -63.66 -9.27
N PRO A 80 2.40 -63.11 -8.07
CA PRO A 80 3.47 -62.46 -7.31
C PRO A 80 4.64 -63.42 -7.03
N ALA A 81 5.87 -62.99 -7.30
CA ALA A 81 7.10 -63.75 -7.10
C ALA A 81 8.28 -62.80 -6.82
N ASP A 82 9.44 -63.33 -6.42
CA ASP A 82 10.69 -62.57 -6.39
C ASP A 82 11.22 -62.41 -7.82
N ARG A 83 11.20 -61.17 -8.32
CA ARG A 83 11.53 -60.85 -9.72
C ARG A 83 12.81 -60.06 -9.81
N ARG A 84 13.58 -60.40 -10.82
CA ARG A 84 14.80 -59.69 -11.22
C ARG A 84 14.50 -58.95 -12.52
N PHE A 85 14.77 -57.65 -12.52
CA PHE A 85 14.63 -56.82 -13.69
C PHE A 85 15.98 -56.62 -14.35
N LEU A 86 16.03 -56.84 -15.66
CA LEU A 86 17.21 -56.62 -16.47
C LEU A 86 16.90 -55.56 -17.53
N GLN A 87 17.69 -54.49 -17.47
CA GLN A 87 17.64 -53.37 -18.40
C GLN A 87 18.90 -53.40 -19.26
N SER A 88 18.75 -53.57 -20.56
CA SER A 88 19.88 -53.62 -21.50
C SER A 88 19.91 -52.39 -22.40
N SER A 89 21.10 -51.93 -22.74
CA SER A 89 21.33 -50.90 -23.77
C SER A 89 22.35 -51.41 -24.79
N GLY A 90 22.04 -51.26 -26.08
CA GLY A 90 22.89 -51.68 -27.19
C GLY A 90 22.21 -52.61 -28.20
N PRO A 91 23.00 -53.20 -29.13
CA PRO A 91 24.46 -53.18 -29.18
C PRO A 91 25.02 -51.83 -29.64
N PHE A 92 26.19 -51.45 -29.11
CA PHE A 92 26.96 -50.29 -29.56
C PHE A 92 28.45 -50.62 -29.53
N ILE A 93 29.24 -49.93 -30.35
CA ILE A 93 30.70 -50.13 -30.44
C ILE A 93 31.40 -49.03 -29.63
N LEU A 94 32.06 -49.41 -28.53
CA LEU A 94 32.98 -48.53 -27.79
C LEU A 94 34.35 -48.57 -28.46
N LYS A 95 34.74 -47.46 -29.09
CA LYS A 95 36.08 -47.32 -29.69
C LYS A 95 37.15 -47.15 -28.58
N PRO A 96 38.42 -47.56 -28.82
CA PRO A 96 39.50 -47.30 -27.88
C PRO A 96 39.58 -45.81 -27.51
N GLY A 97 39.56 -45.50 -26.21
CA GLY A 97 39.58 -44.13 -25.68
C GLY A 97 38.23 -43.42 -25.58
N ALA A 98 37.12 -44.02 -26.03
CA ALA A 98 35.79 -43.45 -25.85
C ALA A 98 35.34 -43.55 -24.38
N VAL A 99 34.83 -42.45 -23.84
CA VAL A 99 34.22 -42.38 -22.49
C VAL A 99 32.71 -42.26 -22.64
N GLN A 100 31.96 -43.00 -21.83
CA GLN A 100 30.50 -42.98 -21.83
C GLN A 100 29.99 -42.82 -20.40
N ASN A 101 29.16 -41.79 -20.18
CA ASN A 101 28.47 -41.59 -18.91
C ASN A 101 27.10 -42.25 -18.96
N LEU A 102 26.76 -42.97 -17.88
CA LEU A 102 25.47 -43.62 -17.66
C LEU A 102 24.83 -42.97 -16.45
N THR A 103 23.65 -42.38 -16.63
CA THR A 103 22.84 -41.83 -15.54
C THR A 103 21.62 -42.73 -15.36
N VAL A 104 21.41 -43.23 -14.15
CA VAL A 104 20.33 -44.16 -13.83
C VAL A 104 19.41 -43.51 -12.79
N GLY A 105 18.14 -43.31 -13.15
CA GLY A 105 17.09 -42.86 -12.24
C GLY A 105 16.27 -44.04 -11.74
N VAL A 106 16.18 -44.20 -10.42
CA VAL A 106 15.29 -45.19 -9.80
C VAL A 106 14.15 -44.44 -9.15
N VAL A 107 12.95 -44.61 -9.69
CA VAL A 107 11.74 -43.95 -9.20
C VAL A 107 10.91 -44.98 -8.46
N TRP A 108 10.43 -44.62 -7.27
CA TRP A 108 9.53 -45.44 -6.47
C TRP A 108 8.34 -44.60 -6.02
N ALA A 109 7.15 -45.19 -6.10
CA ALA A 109 5.91 -44.56 -5.70
C ALA A 109 4.95 -45.62 -5.16
N ARG A 110 4.23 -45.28 -4.09
CA ARG A 110 3.21 -46.15 -3.49
C ARG A 110 1.99 -45.31 -3.13
N ALA A 111 0.85 -45.62 -3.74
CA ALA A 111 -0.41 -44.97 -3.41
C ALA A 111 -1.02 -45.58 -2.12
N PRO A 112 -1.68 -44.77 -1.28
CA PRO A 112 -2.32 -45.24 -0.06
C PRO A 112 -3.60 -46.08 -0.30
N PHE A 113 -4.23 -45.93 -1.47
CA PHE A 113 -5.38 -46.72 -1.95
C PHE A 113 -5.25 -46.95 -3.47
N GLY A 114 -6.11 -47.78 -4.06
CA GLY A 114 -6.08 -48.09 -5.50
C GLY A 114 -5.03 -49.13 -5.95
N GLY A 115 -4.34 -49.77 -5.00
CA GLY A 115 -3.45 -50.91 -5.26
C GLY A 115 -2.29 -50.61 -6.22
N ALA A 116 -1.98 -51.57 -7.10
CA ALA A 116 -0.92 -51.45 -8.10
C ALA A 116 -1.20 -50.33 -9.12
N SER A 117 -2.46 -50.18 -9.55
CA SER A 117 -2.85 -49.15 -10.53
C SER A 117 -2.72 -47.73 -9.97
N GLY A 118 -3.14 -47.49 -8.72
CA GLY A 118 -2.93 -46.21 -8.05
C GLY A 118 -1.44 -45.86 -7.88
N SER A 119 -0.63 -46.87 -7.53
CA SER A 119 0.83 -46.69 -7.40
C SER A 119 1.49 -46.43 -8.76
N LEU A 120 1.00 -47.04 -9.85
CA LEU A 120 1.49 -46.80 -11.21
C LEU A 120 1.22 -45.37 -11.69
N SER A 121 0.05 -44.80 -11.38
CA SER A 121 -0.25 -43.39 -11.72
C SER A 121 0.72 -42.43 -11.03
N LEU A 122 0.95 -42.63 -9.72
CA LEU A 122 1.93 -41.83 -8.96
C LEU A 122 3.37 -42.04 -9.48
N LEU A 123 3.70 -43.27 -9.89
CA LEU A 123 5.01 -43.59 -10.47
C LEU A 123 5.24 -42.90 -11.81
N LYS A 124 4.21 -42.83 -12.66
CA LYS A 124 4.29 -42.08 -13.94
C LYS A 124 4.56 -40.60 -13.70
N GLU A 125 3.89 -39.98 -12.73
CA GLU A 125 4.12 -38.57 -12.39
C GLU A 125 5.53 -38.35 -11.81
N ALA A 126 5.97 -39.20 -10.88
CA ALA A 126 7.33 -39.13 -10.36
C ALA A 126 8.39 -39.37 -11.47
N SER A 127 8.10 -40.25 -12.44
CA SER A 127 8.96 -40.49 -13.60
C SER A 127 9.02 -39.30 -14.55
N LYS A 128 7.89 -38.61 -14.81
CA LYS A 128 7.88 -37.37 -15.60
C LYS A 128 8.71 -36.28 -14.92
N LYS A 129 8.59 -36.11 -13.60
CA LYS A 129 9.41 -35.17 -12.82
C LYS A 129 10.90 -35.49 -12.92
N ALA A 130 11.28 -36.77 -12.76
CA ALA A 130 12.65 -37.20 -12.90
C ALA A 130 13.19 -36.99 -14.33
N GLN A 131 12.37 -37.24 -15.36
CA GLN A 131 12.75 -37.00 -16.75
C GLN A 131 12.92 -35.50 -17.05
N SER A 132 12.02 -34.66 -16.55
CA SER A 132 12.13 -33.20 -16.69
C SER A 132 13.41 -32.67 -15.99
N LEU A 133 13.73 -33.18 -14.81
CA LEU A 133 14.99 -32.87 -14.12
C LEU A 133 16.22 -33.32 -14.92
N PHE A 134 16.16 -34.51 -15.53
CA PHE A 134 17.25 -34.99 -16.40
C PHE A 134 17.40 -34.13 -17.66
N ASN A 135 16.29 -33.75 -18.30
CA ASN A 135 16.28 -32.91 -19.50
C ASN A 135 16.83 -31.50 -19.21
N SER A 136 16.58 -30.98 -18.00
CA SER A 136 17.15 -29.73 -17.50
C SER A 136 18.56 -29.87 -16.93
N CYS A 137 19.28 -30.97 -17.22
CA CYS A 137 20.64 -31.22 -16.73
C CYS A 137 20.78 -31.17 -15.19
N PHE A 138 19.72 -31.54 -14.47
CA PHE A 138 19.62 -31.45 -13.01
C PHE A 138 19.68 -30.02 -12.46
N ASP A 139 19.43 -29.04 -13.32
CA ASP A 139 19.31 -27.65 -12.91
C ASP A 139 17.96 -27.44 -12.23
N LEU A 140 17.99 -27.32 -10.91
CA LEU A 140 16.81 -27.02 -10.11
C LEU A 140 16.68 -25.52 -10.02
N ILE A 141 15.65 -24.98 -10.68
CA ILE A 141 15.22 -23.62 -10.40
C ILE A 141 14.96 -23.49 -8.88
N ASP A 142 15.49 -22.43 -8.31
CA ASP A 142 15.25 -22.01 -6.94
C ASP A 142 14.57 -20.66 -6.98
N GLY A 143 13.59 -20.42 -6.12
CA GLY A 143 12.94 -19.12 -6.05
C GLY A 143 13.90 -18.05 -5.49
N PRO A 144 13.47 -16.78 -5.46
CA PRO A 144 14.27 -15.68 -4.94
C PRO A 144 14.69 -15.90 -3.49
N ASP A 145 15.88 -15.43 -3.14
CA ASP A 145 16.38 -15.46 -1.77
C ASP A 145 15.55 -14.51 -0.90
N ALA A 146 15.37 -14.84 0.37
CA ALA A 146 14.81 -13.92 1.34
C ALA A 146 15.77 -12.73 1.57
N PRO A 147 15.25 -11.51 1.75
CA PRO A 147 16.06 -10.34 2.00
C PRO A 147 16.78 -10.46 3.35
N ASP A 148 17.77 -9.60 3.60
CA ASP A 148 18.30 -9.49 4.95
C ASP A 148 17.24 -8.90 5.87
N VAL A 149 17.16 -9.38 7.12
CA VAL A 149 16.12 -8.96 8.07
C VAL A 149 16.79 -8.39 9.30
N GLU A 150 16.53 -7.12 9.56
CA GLU A 150 16.83 -6.48 10.84
C GLU A 150 15.55 -6.44 11.70
N VAL A 151 15.71 -6.70 12.99
CA VAL A 151 14.60 -6.84 13.95
C VAL A 151 14.72 -5.73 14.99
N HIS A 152 13.70 -4.88 15.07
CA HIS A 152 13.61 -3.81 16.05
C HIS A 152 12.53 -4.16 17.07
N GLU A 153 12.98 -4.61 18.24
CA GLU A 153 12.11 -4.95 19.38
C GLU A 153 11.71 -3.66 20.12
N GLN A 154 10.40 -3.39 20.22
CA GLN A 154 9.85 -2.22 20.92
C GLN A 154 8.74 -2.65 21.90
N ASP A 155 8.11 -1.69 22.59
CA ASP A 155 7.09 -1.97 23.60
C ASP A 155 5.86 -2.63 22.95
N GLN A 156 5.64 -3.92 23.24
CA GLN A 156 4.53 -4.72 22.72
C GLN A 156 4.43 -4.80 21.19
N GLN A 157 5.53 -4.52 20.49
CA GLN A 157 5.60 -4.60 19.04
C GLN A 157 6.98 -4.97 18.53
N ILE A 158 7.03 -5.55 17.34
CA ILE A 158 8.26 -5.88 16.62
C ILE A 158 8.17 -5.22 15.26
N ILE A 159 9.19 -4.46 14.89
CA ILE A 159 9.34 -3.94 13.53
C ILE A 159 10.40 -4.75 12.81
N LEU A 160 10.10 -5.20 11.61
CA LEU A 160 11.05 -5.85 10.71
C LEU A 160 11.44 -4.87 9.62
N SER A 161 12.73 -4.81 9.32
CA SER A 161 13.27 -4.06 8.18
C SER A 161 13.95 -5.01 7.21
N LEU A 162 13.55 -4.95 5.94
CA LEU A 162 14.07 -5.76 4.86
C LEU A 162 15.21 -4.99 4.17
N GLY A 163 16.41 -5.57 4.21
CA GLY A 163 17.63 -5.00 3.65
C GLY A 163 18.14 -5.76 2.44
N ASN A 164 19.03 -5.12 1.69
CA ASN A 164 19.73 -5.71 0.54
C ASN A 164 18.75 -6.29 -0.52
N THR A 165 17.63 -5.60 -0.73
CA THR A 165 16.51 -6.08 -1.55
C THR A 165 16.76 -5.90 -3.06
N ASN A 166 17.43 -4.80 -3.45
CA ASN A 166 17.71 -4.45 -4.85
C ASN A 166 18.88 -5.26 -5.47
N THR A 167 18.83 -6.60 -5.41
CA THR A 167 19.85 -7.49 -5.96
C THR A 167 19.24 -8.53 -6.91
N SER A 168 20.06 -9.13 -7.78
CA SER A 168 19.63 -10.19 -8.70
C SER A 168 19.21 -11.49 -8.01
N LEU A 169 19.41 -11.59 -6.69
CA LEU A 169 19.02 -12.74 -5.89
C LEU A 169 17.68 -12.52 -5.18
N VAL A 170 17.24 -11.26 -5.01
CA VAL A 170 16.03 -10.89 -4.28
C VAL A 170 15.04 -10.22 -5.24
N GLU A 171 14.99 -8.89 -5.36
CA GLU A 171 13.94 -8.21 -6.14
C GLU A 171 14.20 -8.15 -7.65
N ASN A 172 15.47 -8.16 -8.07
CA ASN A 172 15.83 -8.27 -9.48
C ASN A 172 15.99 -9.74 -9.91
N TYR A 173 15.48 -10.68 -9.11
CA TYR A 173 15.51 -12.09 -9.43
C TYR A 173 14.71 -12.36 -10.71
N THR A 174 15.38 -13.05 -11.64
CA THR A 174 14.78 -13.63 -12.82
C THR A 174 15.45 -14.96 -13.08
N ASP A 175 14.65 -15.98 -13.37
CA ASP A 175 15.14 -17.30 -13.75
C ASP A 175 14.15 -17.96 -14.71
N SER A 176 14.57 -19.02 -15.38
CA SER A 176 13.77 -19.65 -16.45
C SER A 176 13.90 -21.16 -16.45
N ILE A 177 12.79 -21.85 -16.74
CA ILE A 177 12.76 -23.30 -16.93
C ILE A 177 12.42 -23.60 -18.39
N GLU A 178 13.30 -24.35 -19.05
CA GLU A 178 13.02 -24.94 -20.35
C GLU A 178 12.06 -26.13 -20.21
N ARG A 179 10.94 -26.09 -20.92
CA ARG A 179 9.98 -27.19 -21.05
C ARG A 179 9.90 -27.68 -22.49
N ASP A 180 9.28 -28.84 -22.68
CA ASP A 180 9.17 -29.50 -23.99
C ASP A 180 8.53 -28.61 -25.11
N PHE A 181 7.78 -27.55 -24.74
CA PHE A 181 7.11 -26.64 -25.68
C PHE A 181 7.21 -25.14 -25.32
N GLY A 182 8.30 -24.70 -24.68
CA GLY A 182 8.54 -23.28 -24.38
C GLY A 182 9.39 -23.06 -23.14
N THR A 183 9.68 -21.79 -22.85
CA THR A 183 10.46 -21.36 -21.69
C THR A 183 9.53 -20.63 -20.72
N ASP A 184 9.37 -21.17 -19.51
CA ASP A 184 8.67 -20.47 -18.43
C ASP A 184 9.65 -19.51 -17.75
N ILE A 185 9.34 -18.22 -17.71
CA ILE A 185 10.16 -17.21 -17.03
C ILE A 185 9.50 -16.88 -15.68
N TYR A 186 10.28 -16.95 -14.61
CA TYR A 186 9.88 -16.54 -13.27
C TYR A 186 10.61 -15.26 -12.88
N LYS A 187 9.87 -14.31 -12.33
CA LYS A 187 10.39 -13.04 -11.81
C LYS A 187 9.93 -12.86 -10.38
N PHE A 188 10.72 -12.17 -9.58
CA PHE A 188 10.31 -11.78 -8.23
C PHE A 188 8.91 -11.16 -8.24
N GLN A 189 8.08 -11.56 -7.27
CA GLN A 189 6.72 -11.06 -7.11
C GLN A 189 6.50 -10.38 -5.76
N GLY A 190 7.04 -10.95 -4.68
CA GLY A 190 6.75 -10.42 -3.35
C GLY A 190 7.36 -11.18 -2.17
N TYR A 191 6.99 -10.74 -0.97
CA TYR A 191 7.44 -11.30 0.30
C TYR A 191 6.28 -11.91 1.09
N ARG A 192 6.60 -12.91 1.91
CA ARG A 192 5.68 -13.54 2.87
C ARG A 192 6.37 -13.71 4.21
N ILE A 193 5.66 -13.37 5.28
CA ILE A 193 6.14 -13.50 6.65
C ILE A 193 5.15 -14.34 7.44
N PHE A 194 5.68 -15.33 8.16
CA PHE A 194 4.89 -16.21 9.00
C PHE A 194 5.35 -16.11 10.44
N GLN A 195 4.39 -16.02 11.36
CA GLN A 195 4.63 -16.37 12.76
C GLN A 195 4.63 -17.89 12.90
N LEU A 196 5.63 -18.41 13.61
CA LEU A 196 5.79 -19.83 13.91
C LEU A 196 5.39 -20.12 15.36
N LYS A 197 4.81 -21.30 15.58
CA LYS A 197 4.47 -21.76 16.93
C LYS A 197 5.68 -21.89 17.85
N ASN A 198 6.83 -22.26 17.29
CA ASN A 198 8.13 -22.31 17.99
C ASN A 198 9.30 -22.45 17.00
N GLY A 199 10.52 -22.41 17.52
CA GLY A 199 11.76 -22.53 16.75
C GLY A 199 12.00 -23.89 16.05
N SER A 200 11.18 -24.93 16.27
CA SER A 200 11.34 -26.24 15.60
C SER A 200 10.59 -26.36 14.27
N VAL A 201 9.69 -25.43 13.95
CA VAL A 201 8.88 -25.47 12.72
C VAL A 201 9.76 -25.30 11.47
N SER A 202 9.60 -26.16 10.47
CA SER A 202 10.35 -26.15 9.21
C SER A 202 9.57 -25.52 8.05
N LEU A 203 10.28 -25.16 6.96
CA LEU A 203 9.69 -24.59 5.74
C LEU A 203 8.58 -25.48 5.13
N SER A 204 8.72 -26.80 5.22
CA SER A 204 7.71 -27.76 4.73
C SER A 204 6.40 -27.76 5.53
N GLN A 205 6.36 -27.09 6.69
CA GLN A 205 5.21 -27.06 7.59
C GLN A 205 4.47 -25.72 7.54
N LEU A 206 4.83 -24.79 6.64
CA LEU A 206 4.18 -23.48 6.57
C LEU A 206 2.71 -23.54 6.17
N SER A 207 2.27 -24.62 5.52
CA SER A 207 0.86 -24.86 5.19
C SER A 207 0.03 -25.40 6.36
N ASP A 208 0.65 -25.78 7.47
CA ASP A 208 -0.05 -26.29 8.67
C ASP A 208 -0.36 -25.12 9.62
N LEU A 209 -1.62 -24.67 9.62
CA LEU A 209 -2.11 -23.56 10.45
C LEU A 209 -1.93 -23.76 11.97
N SER A 210 -1.72 -25.01 12.41
CA SER A 210 -1.41 -25.32 13.82
C SER A 210 0.05 -25.04 14.18
N LYS A 211 0.92 -24.79 13.19
CA LYS A 211 2.37 -24.60 13.32
C LYS A 211 2.87 -23.28 12.77
N ALA A 212 2.27 -22.77 11.70
CA ALA A 212 2.65 -21.50 11.08
C ALA A 212 1.40 -20.73 10.65
N ARG A 213 1.44 -19.40 10.78
CA ARG A 213 0.38 -18.49 10.34
C ARG A 213 0.99 -17.32 9.61
N GLU A 214 0.49 -17.05 8.42
CA GLU A 214 0.91 -15.89 7.64
C GLU A 214 0.41 -14.62 8.33
N ILE A 215 1.33 -13.69 8.57
CA ILE A 215 1.05 -12.41 9.26
C ILE A 215 1.25 -11.21 8.34
N PHE A 216 1.96 -11.40 7.23
CA PHE A 216 2.21 -10.35 6.25
C PHE A 216 2.49 -10.96 4.88
N GLN A 217 1.88 -10.37 3.85
CA GLN A 217 2.16 -10.64 2.44
C GLN A 217 2.14 -9.29 1.71
N VAL A 218 3.09 -9.11 0.81
CA VAL A 218 3.17 -7.94 -0.06
C VAL A 218 3.73 -8.34 -1.42
N ASP A 219 3.31 -7.65 -2.48
CA ASP A 219 3.69 -7.90 -3.86
C ASP A 219 3.72 -6.65 -4.74
N LEU A 220 4.36 -6.80 -5.89
CA LEU A 220 4.41 -5.79 -6.96
C LEU A 220 2.99 -5.42 -7.42
N GLU A 221 2.81 -4.17 -7.85
CA GLU A 221 1.57 -3.71 -8.48
C GLU A 221 1.52 -4.18 -9.96
N ASP A 222 0.98 -5.37 -10.22
CA ASP A 222 0.88 -5.98 -11.55
C ASP A 222 -0.38 -6.85 -11.74
N ASN A 223 -0.35 -7.85 -12.63
CA ASN A 223 -1.51 -8.70 -12.94
C ASN A 223 -1.49 -10.06 -12.22
N PHE A 224 -0.56 -10.29 -11.30
CA PHE A 224 -0.38 -11.57 -10.59
C PHE A 224 -1.13 -11.61 -9.25
N ASP A 225 -2.44 -11.34 -9.27
CA ASP A 225 -3.27 -11.27 -8.04
C ASP A 225 -3.44 -12.62 -7.32
N VAL A 226 -3.61 -13.72 -8.06
CA VAL A 226 -3.90 -15.04 -7.48
C VAL A 226 -3.01 -16.10 -8.13
N LEU A 227 -2.08 -16.64 -7.33
CA LEU A 227 -1.13 -17.65 -7.78
C LEU A 227 -1.59 -19.04 -7.33
N ILE A 228 -1.83 -19.90 -8.32
CA ILE A 228 -2.30 -21.28 -8.15
C ILE A 228 -1.33 -22.21 -8.86
N ASN A 229 -0.91 -23.26 -8.17
CA ASN A 229 -0.17 -24.37 -8.77
C ASN A 229 -1.08 -25.59 -8.89
N GLN A 230 -0.89 -26.37 -9.95
CA GLN A 230 -1.56 -27.64 -10.20
C GLN A 230 -0.77 -28.77 -9.52
N GLU A 231 -1.26 -29.29 -8.40
CA GLU A 231 -0.59 -30.35 -7.65
C GLU A 231 -1.31 -31.68 -7.80
N PHE A 232 -0.58 -32.74 -8.18
CA PHE A 232 -1.14 -34.08 -8.31
C PHE A 232 -1.61 -34.61 -6.94
N SER A 233 -2.91 -34.88 -6.84
CA SER A 233 -3.49 -35.55 -5.68
C SER A 233 -3.72 -37.02 -6.00
N ALA A 234 -3.06 -37.90 -5.23
CA ALA A 234 -3.25 -39.34 -5.35
C ALA A 234 -4.71 -39.75 -5.07
N ASP A 235 -5.41 -39.02 -4.19
CA ASP A 235 -6.79 -39.27 -3.74
C ASP A 235 -7.80 -39.18 -4.86
N VAL A 236 -7.61 -38.24 -5.77
CA VAL A 236 -8.49 -38.04 -6.92
C VAL A 236 -7.86 -38.50 -8.24
N GLY A 237 -6.61 -38.96 -8.22
CA GLY A 237 -5.90 -39.44 -9.40
C GLY A 237 -5.64 -38.37 -10.48
N THR A 238 -5.70 -37.09 -10.10
CA THR A 238 -5.55 -35.93 -11.00
C THR A 238 -4.87 -34.77 -10.29
N SER A 239 -4.32 -33.84 -11.06
CA SER A 239 -3.87 -32.54 -10.55
C SER A 239 -5.06 -31.69 -10.11
N ILE A 240 -4.93 -31.09 -8.93
CA ILE A 240 -5.90 -30.16 -8.36
C ILE A 240 -5.26 -28.78 -8.20
N PRO A 241 -6.03 -27.69 -8.38
CA PRO A 241 -5.54 -26.35 -8.13
C PRO A 241 -5.32 -26.14 -6.62
N VAL A 242 -4.10 -25.76 -6.24
CA VAL A 242 -3.73 -25.39 -4.88
C VAL A 242 -3.38 -23.91 -4.84
N LEU A 243 -4.15 -23.14 -4.08
CA LEU A 243 -3.87 -21.73 -3.84
C LEU A 243 -2.54 -21.59 -3.08
N LYS A 244 -1.61 -20.82 -3.64
CA LYS A 244 -0.29 -20.57 -3.02
C LYS A 244 -0.23 -19.21 -2.36
N VAL A 245 -0.69 -18.19 -3.07
CA VAL A 245 -0.74 -16.79 -2.63
C VAL A 245 -1.96 -16.12 -3.25
N ARG A 246 -2.61 -15.27 -2.45
CA ARG A 246 -3.52 -14.24 -2.94
C ARG A 246 -2.87 -12.91 -2.58
N GLY A 247 -2.35 -12.22 -3.58
CA GLY A 247 -1.70 -10.92 -3.45
C GLY A 247 -2.69 -9.81 -3.14
N GLU A 248 -2.26 -8.82 -2.37
CA GLU A 248 -3.02 -7.58 -2.20
C GLU A 248 -2.80 -6.59 -3.36
N ASN A 249 -1.71 -6.74 -4.12
CA ASN A 249 -1.37 -5.95 -5.29
C ASN A 249 -1.24 -4.45 -4.97
N LYS A 250 -0.57 -4.12 -3.87
CA LYS A 250 -0.44 -2.74 -3.31
C LYS A 250 0.94 -2.12 -3.45
N GLY A 251 1.87 -2.80 -4.13
CA GLY A 251 3.28 -2.41 -4.22
C GLY A 251 4.09 -2.86 -3.01
N LEU A 252 5.41 -2.90 -3.17
CA LEU A 252 6.33 -3.42 -2.17
C LEU A 252 6.45 -2.52 -0.93
N ALA A 253 6.62 -3.18 0.22
CA ALA A 253 6.97 -2.55 1.49
C ALA A 253 8.17 -3.31 2.08
N HIS A 254 9.11 -2.56 2.64
CA HIS A 254 10.34 -3.10 3.22
C HIS A 254 10.33 -3.05 4.74
N THR A 255 9.27 -2.52 5.34
CA THR A 255 9.10 -2.46 6.79
C THR A 255 7.77 -3.08 7.19
N VAL A 256 7.78 -3.85 8.27
CA VAL A 256 6.60 -4.59 8.75
C VAL A 256 6.45 -4.43 10.25
N GLN A 257 5.30 -3.91 10.68
CA GLN A 257 4.93 -3.80 12.08
C GLN A 257 4.13 -5.03 12.52
N ILE A 258 4.57 -5.67 13.60
CA ILE A 258 3.92 -6.84 14.18
C ILE A 258 3.52 -6.48 15.62
N THR A 259 2.22 -6.45 15.88
CA THR A 259 1.64 -6.12 17.20
C THR A 259 0.83 -7.26 17.81
N GLU A 260 0.58 -8.34 17.06
CA GLU A 260 -0.27 -9.45 17.48
C GLU A 260 0.47 -10.79 17.51
N ASP A 261 0.14 -11.60 18.52
CA ASP A 261 0.49 -13.01 18.64
C ASP A 261 -0.64 -13.87 18.08
N GLU A 262 -0.44 -14.39 16.89
CA GLU A 262 -1.40 -15.27 16.23
C GLU A 262 -1.63 -16.59 16.98
N PHE A 263 -0.70 -17.06 17.80
CA PHE A 263 -0.88 -18.30 18.59
C PHE A 263 -1.50 -18.05 19.98
N ALA A 264 -1.86 -16.81 20.30
CA ALA A 264 -2.58 -16.50 21.54
C ALA A 264 -3.98 -17.15 21.55
N THR A 265 -4.37 -17.67 22.71
CA THR A 265 -5.69 -18.31 22.92
C THR A 265 -6.73 -17.37 23.52
N GLY A 266 -6.32 -16.20 24.02
CA GLY A 266 -7.21 -15.18 24.58
C GLY A 266 -7.76 -14.22 23.52
N SER A 267 -8.74 -13.39 23.92
CA SER A 267 -9.27 -12.32 23.05
C SER A 267 -8.28 -11.17 22.85
N ASN A 268 -7.35 -10.97 23.79
CA ASN A 268 -6.25 -10.04 23.63
C ASN A 268 -5.06 -10.77 23.00
N LYS A 269 -4.73 -10.38 21.77
CA LYS A 269 -3.60 -10.91 21.00
C LYS A 269 -2.34 -10.05 21.08
N THR A 270 -2.35 -8.90 21.75
CA THR A 270 -1.19 -7.99 21.80
C THR A 270 0.08 -8.71 22.23
N LEU A 271 1.21 -8.43 21.58
CA LEU A 271 2.49 -9.02 21.96
C LEU A 271 2.84 -8.67 23.42
N VAL A 272 3.46 -9.63 24.08
CA VAL A 272 3.86 -9.52 25.48
C VAL A 272 5.35 -9.29 25.56
N ASN A 273 5.78 -8.25 26.25
CA ASN A 273 7.19 -7.96 26.41
C ASN A 273 7.94 -9.14 27.08
N PHE A 274 9.19 -9.34 26.66
CA PHE A 274 10.08 -10.40 27.10
C PHE A 274 9.56 -11.82 26.82
N LYS A 275 8.47 -11.99 26.07
CA LYS A 275 8.08 -13.29 25.49
C LYS A 275 8.77 -13.44 24.13
N THR A 276 9.39 -14.59 23.89
CA THR A 276 10.05 -14.87 22.61
C THR A 276 9.06 -15.38 21.58
N TYR A 277 9.06 -14.74 20.42
CA TYR A 277 8.29 -15.09 19.24
C TYR A 277 9.22 -15.55 18.12
N TYR A 278 8.72 -16.37 17.21
CA TYR A 278 9.50 -16.97 16.13
C TYR A 278 8.88 -16.63 14.79
N TYR A 279 9.72 -16.24 13.83
CA TYR A 279 9.26 -15.82 12.51
C TYR A 279 10.12 -16.42 11.41
N ILE A 280 9.54 -16.47 10.22
CA ILE A 280 10.24 -16.82 8.98
C ILE A 280 9.80 -15.86 7.88
N VAL A 281 10.76 -15.38 7.11
CA VAL A 281 10.58 -14.51 5.95
C VAL A 281 11.07 -15.27 4.72
N LEU A 282 10.26 -15.25 3.66
CA LEU A 282 10.61 -15.80 2.36
C LEU A 282 10.15 -14.87 1.24
N ALA A 283 10.91 -14.85 0.15
CA ALA A 283 10.52 -14.23 -1.10
C ALA A 283 9.90 -15.28 -2.03
N TYR A 284 9.08 -14.84 -2.98
CA TYR A 284 8.55 -15.70 -4.03
C TYR A 284 8.55 -15.00 -5.39
N ALA A 285 8.55 -15.81 -6.43
CA ALA A 285 8.46 -15.41 -7.81
C ALA A 285 7.14 -15.88 -8.43
N ALA A 286 6.67 -15.12 -9.41
CA ALA A 286 5.56 -15.46 -10.28
C ALA A 286 6.09 -15.75 -11.69
N GLY A 287 5.47 -16.68 -12.39
CA GLY A 287 5.79 -16.99 -13.78
C GLY A 287 4.55 -17.22 -14.63
N ASP A 288 4.72 -17.14 -15.95
CA ASP A 288 3.63 -17.27 -16.93
C ASP A 288 3.16 -18.72 -17.15
N SER A 289 3.64 -19.66 -16.34
CA SER A 289 3.30 -21.08 -16.47
C SER A 289 1.81 -21.34 -16.23
N GLU A 290 1.15 -22.13 -17.08
CA GLU A 290 -0.26 -22.52 -16.86
C GLU A 290 -0.44 -23.47 -15.66
N SER A 291 0.61 -24.21 -15.29
CA SER A 291 0.54 -25.25 -14.26
C SER A 291 1.25 -24.90 -12.96
N GLU A 292 2.28 -24.05 -13.00
CA GLU A 292 3.12 -23.73 -11.84
C GLU A 292 3.39 -22.21 -11.79
N LYS A 293 2.38 -21.39 -11.49
CA LYS A 293 2.54 -19.92 -11.48
C LYS A 293 3.38 -19.40 -10.33
N TYR A 294 3.49 -20.15 -9.24
CA TYR A 294 4.19 -19.75 -8.01
C TYR A 294 5.48 -20.54 -7.81
N LEU A 295 6.57 -19.81 -7.56
CA LEU A 295 7.86 -20.37 -7.15
C LEU A 295 8.36 -19.70 -5.86
N GLY A 296 8.31 -20.42 -4.73
CA GLY A 296 8.80 -19.91 -3.44
C GLY A 296 10.31 -20.13 -3.27
N GLY A 297 10.99 -19.14 -2.70
CA GLY A 297 12.40 -19.24 -2.34
C GLY A 297 12.69 -20.28 -1.26
N ARG A 298 13.79 -21.03 -1.41
CA ARG A 298 14.25 -21.99 -0.39
C ARG A 298 15.23 -21.36 0.60
N ARG A 299 15.92 -20.28 0.23
CA ARG A 299 16.84 -19.54 1.11
C ARG A 299 16.07 -18.52 1.94
N VAL A 300 15.48 -19.01 3.03
CA VAL A 300 14.63 -18.22 3.94
C VAL A 300 15.41 -17.63 5.12
N LYS A 301 14.92 -16.54 5.70
CA LYS A 301 15.43 -16.02 6.99
C LYS A 301 14.51 -16.46 8.11
N LYS A 302 15.06 -17.12 9.12
CA LYS A 302 14.36 -17.53 10.34
C LYS A 302 15.01 -16.89 11.54
N PHE A 303 14.23 -16.26 12.40
CA PHE A 303 14.72 -15.54 13.57
C PHE A 303 13.69 -15.59 14.71
N SER A 304 14.10 -15.09 15.87
CA SER A 304 13.23 -14.90 17.03
C SER A 304 13.37 -13.48 17.56
N ALA A 305 12.31 -12.97 18.17
CA ALA A 305 12.26 -11.62 18.71
C ALA A 305 11.50 -11.61 20.04
N SER A 306 11.93 -10.76 20.98
CA SER A 306 11.32 -10.57 22.29
C SER A 306 11.08 -9.06 22.51
N PRO A 307 9.86 -8.55 22.29
CA PRO A 307 9.56 -7.12 22.40
C PRO A 307 9.85 -6.62 23.82
N HIS A 308 10.25 -5.36 23.96
CA HIS A 308 10.59 -4.76 25.24
C HIS A 308 10.59 -3.24 25.16
N LYS A 309 10.53 -2.59 26.33
CA LYS A 309 10.54 -1.13 26.41
C LYS A 309 11.91 -0.56 25.99
N LEU A 310 11.89 0.52 25.21
CA LEU A 310 13.08 1.14 24.64
C LEU A 310 13.92 1.92 25.67
N GLY A 311 13.26 2.61 26.61
CA GLY A 311 13.91 3.47 27.61
C GLY A 311 15.09 2.81 28.35
N PRO A 312 14.91 1.60 28.91
CA PRO A 312 15.99 0.85 29.57
C PRO A 312 17.18 0.49 28.68
N LYS A 313 16.96 0.21 27.38
CA LYS A 313 17.98 -0.33 26.45
C LYS A 313 19.19 0.58 26.31
N PHE A 314 19.02 1.90 26.41
CA PHE A 314 20.13 2.86 26.35
C PHE A 314 20.37 3.58 27.69
N GLY A 315 19.92 2.98 28.79
CA GLY A 315 20.15 3.49 30.13
C GLY A 315 19.50 4.86 30.38
N GLY A 316 18.33 5.10 29.79
CA GLY A 316 17.59 6.36 29.95
C GLY A 316 17.25 7.09 28.66
N SER A 317 16.73 6.37 27.67
CA SER A 317 16.28 6.98 26.42
C SER A 317 14.90 7.64 26.61
N SER A 318 14.77 8.92 26.28
CA SER A 318 13.50 9.55 25.93
C SER A 318 13.38 9.49 24.42
N VAL A 319 12.76 8.42 23.92
CA VAL A 319 12.38 8.33 22.52
C VAL A 319 11.10 9.15 22.35
N PRO A 320 11.14 10.33 21.71
CA PRO A 320 9.92 11.11 21.48
C PRO A 320 9.09 10.57 20.31
N SER A 321 9.72 9.78 19.42
CA SER A 321 9.11 9.23 18.22
C SER A 321 8.82 7.73 18.33
N PHE A 322 7.86 7.27 17.55
CA PHE A 322 7.51 5.87 17.38
C PHE A 322 7.72 5.44 15.93
N TYR A 323 7.68 4.13 15.71
CA TYR A 323 7.62 3.62 14.34
C TYR A 323 6.42 4.24 13.59
N GLY A 324 6.66 4.72 12.37
CA GLY A 324 5.64 5.34 11.54
C GLY A 324 5.58 6.87 11.62
N ASP A 325 6.18 7.48 12.66
CA ASP A 325 6.25 8.94 12.78
C ASP A 325 7.13 9.53 11.66
N GLY A 326 6.94 10.81 11.38
CA GLY A 326 7.78 11.56 10.45
C GLY A 326 8.21 12.92 11.02
N PRO A 327 9.26 13.54 10.48
CA PRO A 327 9.66 14.88 10.89
C PRO A 327 8.66 15.93 10.36
N GLU A 328 8.66 17.11 10.99
CA GLU A 328 8.12 18.32 10.35
C GLU A 328 8.94 18.64 9.10
N LEU A 329 8.26 18.98 8.00
CA LEU A 329 8.89 19.22 6.70
C LEU A 329 8.64 20.66 6.26
N THR A 330 9.65 21.31 5.69
CA THR A 330 9.52 22.61 5.01
C THR A 330 9.74 22.43 3.52
N ARG A 331 8.79 22.88 2.70
CA ARG A 331 8.95 22.92 1.24
C ARG A 331 9.79 24.13 0.87
N LEU A 332 10.91 23.91 0.19
CA LEU A 332 11.80 24.97 -0.31
C LEU A 332 11.49 25.34 -1.76
N SER A 333 11.16 24.36 -2.59
CA SER A 333 10.79 24.57 -3.99
C SER A 333 9.99 23.40 -4.55
N GLY A 334 9.46 23.56 -5.76
CA GLY A 334 8.62 22.57 -6.43
C GLY A 334 7.23 22.44 -5.82
N LYS A 335 6.43 21.58 -6.46
CA LYS A 335 5.05 21.29 -6.08
C LYS A 335 4.76 19.80 -6.20
N GLY A 336 3.56 19.40 -5.81
CA GLY A 336 3.16 18.00 -5.73
C GLY A 336 3.21 17.46 -4.31
N ASN A 337 2.57 16.32 -4.09
CA ASN A 337 2.53 15.62 -2.81
C ASN A 337 2.77 14.12 -2.94
N GLY A 338 2.92 13.56 -4.15
CA GLY A 338 3.23 12.13 -4.31
C GLY A 338 2.28 11.19 -3.57
N ASN A 339 0.98 11.51 -3.50
CA ASN A 339 -0.05 10.78 -2.75
C ASN A 339 0.12 10.81 -1.21
N ASN A 340 0.84 11.81 -0.69
CA ASN A 340 0.89 12.11 0.74
C ASN A 340 -0.24 13.07 1.15
N GLU A 341 -0.84 12.79 2.30
CA GLU A 341 -1.74 13.72 2.96
C GLU A 341 -0.93 14.90 3.52
N LEU A 342 -1.48 16.10 3.38
CA LEU A 342 -0.83 17.35 3.79
C LEU A 342 -1.54 18.01 4.96
N GLU A 343 -0.79 18.48 5.94
CA GLU A 343 -1.30 19.32 7.02
C GLU A 343 -0.26 20.40 7.32
N LEU A 344 -0.66 21.66 7.17
CA LEU A 344 0.19 22.80 7.50
C LEU A 344 0.29 22.99 9.00
N THR A 345 1.47 23.38 9.47
CA THR A 345 1.66 23.84 10.85
C THR A 345 0.80 25.07 11.14
N GLN A 346 0.37 25.25 12.39
CA GLN A 346 -0.38 26.44 12.79
C GLN A 346 0.41 27.74 12.51
N GLU A 347 1.74 27.72 12.72
CA GLU A 347 2.65 28.82 12.38
C GLU A 347 2.52 29.21 10.90
N THR A 348 2.51 28.23 10.00
CA THR A 348 2.36 28.47 8.56
C THR A 348 0.97 29.02 8.24
N LYS A 349 -0.09 28.47 8.84
CA LYS A 349 -1.46 28.99 8.64
C LYS A 349 -1.57 30.46 9.08
N ASP A 350 -0.99 30.82 10.22
CA ASP A 350 -0.98 32.21 10.72
C ASP A 350 -0.19 33.15 9.80
N ALA A 351 0.96 32.70 9.29
CA ALA A 351 1.76 33.46 8.32
C ALA A 351 0.99 33.71 7.01
N ILE A 352 0.29 32.70 6.49
CA ILE A 352 -0.56 32.83 5.30
C ILE A 352 -1.70 33.83 5.56
N MET A 353 -2.33 33.80 6.73
CA MET A 353 -3.41 34.74 7.05
C MET A 353 -2.91 36.18 7.15
N ALA A 354 -1.70 36.40 7.66
CA ALA A 354 -1.09 37.72 7.75
C ALA A 354 -0.60 38.26 6.39
N ASN A 355 0.08 37.42 5.60
CA ASN A 355 0.80 37.83 4.40
C ASN A 355 0.09 37.48 3.08
N LYS A 356 -1.02 36.73 3.15
CA LYS A 356 -1.78 36.12 2.04
C LYS A 356 -1.08 34.95 1.34
N PHE A 357 0.18 34.68 1.66
CA PHE A 357 0.95 33.55 1.18
C PHE A 357 2.14 33.26 2.11
N GLU A 358 2.65 32.03 2.08
CA GLU A 358 3.92 31.61 2.68
C GLU A 358 4.74 30.88 1.60
N VAL A 359 5.95 31.36 1.33
CA VAL A 359 6.80 30.85 0.24
C VAL A 359 7.26 29.44 0.55
N ASN A 360 7.64 29.21 1.81
CA ASN A 360 8.21 27.95 2.29
C ASN A 360 7.28 27.33 3.36
N PRO A 361 6.12 26.80 2.95
CA PRO A 361 5.15 26.25 3.91
C PRO A 361 5.79 25.10 4.69
N LYS A 362 5.54 25.08 6.00
CA LYS A 362 5.96 24.04 6.93
C LYS A 362 4.77 23.16 7.30
N TYR A 363 4.99 21.86 7.27
CA TYR A 363 3.98 20.82 7.49
C TYR A 363 4.21 20.13 8.84
N GLU A 364 3.10 19.69 9.45
CA GLU A 364 3.09 18.89 10.67
C GLU A 364 3.85 17.57 10.48
N ASN A 365 4.32 16.96 11.59
CA ASN A 365 5.06 15.71 11.60
C ASN A 365 4.41 14.61 10.74
N GLY A 366 5.11 14.17 9.69
CA GLY A 366 4.64 13.10 8.80
C GLY A 366 3.57 13.49 7.77
N PHE A 367 3.10 14.75 7.76
CA PHE A 367 2.10 15.27 6.81
C PHE A 367 2.71 16.20 5.74
N GLY A 368 3.95 15.91 5.36
CA GLY A 368 4.67 16.66 4.34
C GLY A 368 4.47 16.11 2.92
N PRO A 369 4.95 16.83 1.89
CA PRO A 369 4.83 16.40 0.49
C PRO A 369 5.59 15.14 0.13
N VAL A 370 6.58 14.74 0.94
CA VAL A 370 7.36 13.50 0.79
C VAL A 370 7.24 12.68 2.06
N LYS A 371 7.26 11.35 1.93
CA LYS A 371 7.14 10.45 3.07
C LYS A 371 8.51 10.07 3.63
N ILE A 372 8.78 10.54 4.84
CA ILE A 372 9.96 10.19 5.64
C ILE A 372 9.46 9.58 6.93
N THR A 373 9.80 8.31 7.16
CA THR A 373 9.24 7.51 8.24
C THR A 373 10.35 7.10 9.21
N VAL A 374 10.09 7.21 10.51
CA VAL A 374 10.94 6.64 11.56
C VAL A 374 10.72 5.12 11.61
N ILE A 375 11.79 4.36 11.41
CA ILE A 375 11.79 2.90 11.44
C ILE A 375 12.35 2.39 12.77
N ASP A 376 13.51 2.93 13.16
CA ASP A 376 14.13 2.68 14.45
C ASP A 376 14.37 4.02 15.16
N PRO A 377 13.46 4.41 16.07
CA PRO A 377 13.56 5.65 16.81
C PRO A 377 14.88 5.82 17.59
N LEU A 378 15.55 4.72 17.94
CA LEU A 378 16.79 4.73 18.71
C LEU A 378 18.00 5.16 17.89
N LYS A 379 17.90 5.03 16.57
CA LYS A 379 18.97 5.30 15.60
C LYS A 379 18.83 6.65 14.91
N VAL A 380 17.67 7.32 15.06
CA VAL A 380 17.42 8.65 14.48
C VAL A 380 18.49 9.64 14.94
N PRO A 381 19.38 10.10 14.03
CA PRO A 381 20.44 10.99 14.42
C PRO A 381 19.89 12.41 14.55
N GLU A 382 20.39 13.18 15.51
CA GLU A 382 20.09 14.61 15.60
C GLU A 382 20.82 15.36 14.47
N GLY A 383 20.08 16.16 13.69
CA GLY A 383 20.65 16.98 12.62
C GLY A 383 19.61 17.54 11.66
N ASP A 384 20.09 18.34 10.72
CA ASP A 384 19.29 18.92 9.65
C ASP A 384 19.51 18.17 8.33
N PHE A 385 18.45 18.06 7.57
CA PHE A 385 18.39 17.26 6.36
C PHE A 385 17.79 18.05 5.20
N GLU A 386 18.24 17.70 4.00
CA GLU A 386 17.73 18.24 2.75
C GLU A 386 17.43 17.10 1.77
N LEU A 387 16.18 17.03 1.30
CA LEU A 387 15.75 16.09 0.28
C LEU A 387 15.52 16.84 -1.04
N SER A 388 16.18 16.40 -2.11
CA SER A 388 16.06 16.97 -3.44
C SER A 388 15.61 15.91 -4.44
N ILE A 389 14.58 16.22 -5.24
CA ILE A 389 14.18 15.40 -6.38
C ILE A 389 14.92 15.92 -7.62
N ILE A 390 15.75 15.07 -8.23
CA ILE A 390 16.69 15.45 -9.28
C ILE A 390 16.58 14.55 -10.52
N PRO A 391 16.85 15.04 -11.73
CA PRO A 391 16.91 14.21 -12.92
C PRO A 391 18.08 13.21 -12.86
N THR A 392 17.92 12.03 -13.46
CA THR A 392 18.97 10.98 -13.50
C THR A 392 20.12 11.33 -14.46
N SER A 393 19.92 12.27 -15.37
CA SER A 393 20.96 12.82 -16.23
C SER A 393 20.65 14.26 -16.63
N SER A 394 21.68 15.03 -17.00
CA SER A 394 21.51 16.41 -17.50
C SER A 394 20.76 16.51 -18.83
N THR A 395 20.54 15.38 -19.52
CA THR A 395 19.81 15.28 -20.79
C THR A 395 18.41 14.68 -20.63
N ALA A 396 18.00 14.32 -19.41
CA ALA A 396 16.65 13.84 -19.15
C ALA A 396 15.67 14.98 -19.48
N GLU A 397 14.86 14.80 -20.53
CA GLU A 397 13.80 15.76 -20.86
C GLU A 397 12.81 15.81 -19.68
N LEU A 398 12.75 16.95 -18.99
CA LEU A 398 11.69 17.27 -18.01
C LEU A 398 10.37 17.64 -18.70
N THR A 399 10.30 17.51 -20.03
CA THR A 399 9.15 17.92 -20.84
C THR A 399 8.38 16.69 -21.31
N THR A 400 7.11 16.59 -20.93
CA THR A 400 6.17 15.67 -21.55
C THR A 400 5.98 16.09 -23.01
N SER A 401 6.17 15.17 -23.95
CA SER A 401 5.93 15.41 -25.37
C SER A 401 4.43 15.59 -25.62
N GLY A 402 4.06 16.78 -26.12
CA GLY A 402 2.68 17.15 -26.47
C GLY A 402 1.93 17.84 -25.32
N PHE A 403 1.85 19.17 -25.40
CA PHE A 403 1.29 20.12 -24.41
C PHE A 403 2.24 20.52 -23.27
N LYS A 404 2.62 21.80 -23.26
CA LYS A 404 3.48 22.46 -22.27
C LYS A 404 2.77 22.64 -20.92
N ILE A 405 2.37 21.57 -20.25
CA ILE A 405 2.10 21.66 -18.82
C ILE A 405 3.45 21.47 -18.14
N ARG A 406 4.09 22.57 -17.72
CA ARG A 406 5.43 22.60 -17.09
C ARG A 406 5.46 21.93 -15.69
N ASP A 407 4.48 21.09 -15.37
CA ASP A 407 4.02 20.86 -13.99
C ASP A 407 4.19 19.42 -13.48
N SER A 408 4.72 18.49 -14.28
CA SER A 408 5.06 17.15 -13.80
C SER A 408 6.43 16.72 -14.29
N ILE A 409 7.28 16.22 -13.39
CA ILE A 409 8.58 15.63 -13.73
C ILE A 409 8.41 14.19 -14.22
N HIS A 410 9.29 13.76 -15.13
CA HIS A 410 9.19 12.44 -15.75
C HIS A 410 9.68 11.33 -14.81
N ALA A 411 8.78 10.42 -14.45
CA ALA A 411 9.01 9.46 -13.37
C ALA A 411 10.23 8.55 -13.59
N SER A 412 10.44 8.05 -14.81
CA SER A 412 11.53 7.10 -15.11
C SER A 412 12.90 7.74 -15.34
N SER A 413 12.98 9.07 -15.34
CA SER A 413 14.24 9.81 -15.51
C SER A 413 14.47 10.81 -14.36
N THR A 414 13.80 10.60 -13.24
CA THR A 414 13.92 11.39 -12.02
C THR A 414 14.15 10.47 -10.83
N THR A 415 14.98 10.90 -9.89
CA THR A 415 15.34 10.21 -8.65
C THR A 415 15.35 11.20 -7.48
N TRP A 416 15.68 10.76 -6.28
CA TRP A 416 15.83 11.64 -5.12
C TRP A 416 17.19 11.45 -4.44
N VAL A 417 17.63 12.49 -3.75
CA VAL A 417 18.84 12.51 -2.93
C VAL A 417 18.48 13.10 -1.58
N LEU A 418 18.91 12.43 -0.51
CA LEU A 418 18.76 12.90 0.86
C LEU A 418 20.16 13.20 1.42
N VAL A 419 20.37 14.42 1.90
CA VAL A 419 21.62 14.87 2.51
C VAL A 419 21.37 15.20 3.96
N LYS A 420 22.05 14.52 4.88
CA LYS A 420 22.22 14.98 6.26
C LYS A 420 23.34 16.02 6.27
N LEU A 421 22.99 17.26 6.56
CA LEU A 421 23.90 18.38 6.41
C LEU A 421 25.09 18.27 7.39
N PRO A 422 26.31 18.62 6.95
CA PRO A 422 26.62 19.17 5.62
C PRO A 422 26.94 18.14 4.51
N ASN A 423 27.25 16.88 4.83
CA ASN A 423 27.96 16.00 3.86
C ASN A 423 27.48 14.55 3.73
N ASP A 424 26.68 14.00 4.65
CA ASP A 424 26.34 12.57 4.58
C ASP A 424 25.14 12.36 3.64
N THR A 425 25.34 11.61 2.54
CA THR A 425 24.38 11.55 1.43
C THR A 425 23.88 10.13 1.16
N ILE A 426 22.57 10.01 0.95
CA ILE A 426 21.88 8.82 0.43
C ILE A 426 21.30 9.15 -0.95
N PHE A 427 21.49 8.25 -1.90
CA PHE A 427 20.88 8.29 -3.23
C PHE A 427 19.75 7.27 -3.29
N ALA A 428 18.70 7.57 -4.03
CA ALA A 428 17.61 6.62 -4.20
C ALA A 428 18.08 5.33 -4.91
N ASP A 429 17.55 4.19 -4.51
CA ASP A 429 17.81 2.89 -5.16
C ASP A 429 17.14 2.76 -6.54
N THR A 430 16.12 3.57 -6.80
CA THR A 430 15.34 3.55 -8.05
C THR A 430 14.86 4.94 -8.45
N THR A 431 14.18 5.01 -9.60
CA THR A 431 13.52 6.21 -10.11
C THR A 431 12.14 6.39 -9.48
N LEU A 432 11.51 7.54 -9.67
CA LEU A 432 10.14 7.80 -9.20
C LEU A 432 9.06 7.01 -9.97
N ALA A 433 9.42 6.15 -10.93
CA ALA A 433 8.48 5.37 -11.74
C ALA A 433 7.73 4.27 -10.97
N TYR A 434 8.25 3.86 -9.81
CA TYR A 434 7.64 2.84 -8.97
C TYR A 434 7.72 3.27 -7.52
N LYS A 435 6.73 2.88 -6.72
CA LYS A 435 6.76 3.06 -5.27
C LYS A 435 7.86 2.23 -4.64
N ASN A 436 8.82 2.89 -4.01
CA ASN A 436 9.90 2.23 -3.29
C ASN A 436 10.07 2.85 -1.90
N GLU A 437 10.08 1.99 -0.88
CA GLU A 437 10.43 2.35 0.48
C GLU A 437 11.91 2.03 0.74
N GLN A 438 12.78 3.03 0.68
CA GLN A 438 14.20 2.81 0.93
C GLN A 438 14.52 2.99 2.42
N VAL A 439 14.86 1.88 3.08
CA VAL A 439 15.26 1.87 4.49
C VAL A 439 16.73 2.30 4.62
N ILE A 440 17.00 3.24 5.53
CA ILE A 440 18.33 3.83 5.78
C ILE A 440 18.85 3.34 7.13
N LEU A 441 19.41 2.12 7.11
CA LEU A 441 20.07 1.46 8.23
C LEU A 441 21.47 1.00 7.79
N GLU A 442 22.36 0.70 8.73
CA GLU A 442 23.68 0.12 8.41
C GLU A 442 23.52 -1.20 7.64
N SER A 443 22.55 -2.02 8.03
CA SER A 443 22.26 -3.32 7.42
C SER A 443 21.82 -3.21 5.95
N THR A 444 21.19 -2.10 5.57
CA THR A 444 20.67 -1.88 4.22
C THR A 444 21.67 -1.10 3.36
N THR A 445 22.37 -0.13 3.94
CA THR A 445 23.32 0.75 3.25
C THR A 445 24.75 0.18 3.19
N GLY A 446 25.05 -0.79 4.04
CA GLY A 446 26.40 -1.35 4.23
C GLY A 446 27.39 -0.38 4.88
N LYS A 447 26.92 0.73 5.45
CA LYS A 447 27.76 1.81 5.99
C LYS A 447 27.23 2.28 7.34
N SER A 448 28.02 2.10 8.39
CA SER A 448 27.65 2.52 9.76
C SER A 448 27.35 4.02 9.90
N ILE A 449 27.95 4.89 9.07
CA ILE A 449 27.63 6.33 9.06
C ILE A 449 26.23 6.65 8.52
N LEU A 450 25.59 5.67 7.86
CA LEU A 450 24.25 5.76 7.26
C LEU A 450 23.24 4.86 8.00
N ASP A 451 23.40 4.72 9.33
CA ASP A 451 22.45 4.02 10.19
C ASP A 451 21.44 5.01 10.81
N TRP A 452 20.56 5.58 9.98
CA TRP A 452 19.74 6.73 10.39
C TRP A 452 18.41 6.35 11.04
N GLY A 453 18.00 5.09 10.99
CA GLY A 453 16.69 4.68 11.56
C GLY A 453 15.50 5.28 10.82
N LEU A 454 15.70 5.74 9.58
CA LEU A 454 14.69 6.37 8.74
C LEU A 454 14.41 5.53 7.49
N ALA A 455 13.25 5.73 6.87
CA ALA A 455 12.96 5.27 5.52
C ALA A 455 12.38 6.43 4.70
N VAL A 456 12.66 6.40 3.39
CA VAL A 456 12.12 7.37 2.43
C VAL A 456 11.23 6.63 1.43
N THR A 457 9.99 7.07 1.28
CA THR A 457 9.05 6.53 0.28
C THR A 457 8.60 7.64 -0.65
N ILE A 458 8.98 7.55 -1.93
CA ILE A 458 8.62 8.55 -2.93
C ILE A 458 8.27 7.83 -4.23
N GLU A 459 7.13 8.19 -4.81
CA GLU A 459 6.70 7.78 -6.15
C GLU A 459 6.14 8.99 -6.91
N GLN A 460 6.19 8.96 -8.24
CA GLN A 460 5.43 9.89 -9.05
C GLN A 460 3.99 9.39 -9.18
N VAL A 461 3.03 10.28 -8.99
CA VAL A 461 1.62 9.95 -9.01
C VAL A 461 0.91 10.54 -10.22
N ALA A 462 -0.19 9.91 -10.63
CA ALA A 462 -1.07 10.49 -11.64
C ALA A 462 -1.93 11.60 -11.00
N ALA A 463 -2.08 12.72 -11.73
CA ALA A 463 -3.10 13.71 -11.39
C ALA A 463 -4.50 13.11 -11.59
N PRO A 464 -5.53 13.59 -10.87
CA PRO A 464 -6.92 13.22 -11.13
C PRO A 464 -7.27 13.31 -12.61
N SER A 465 -8.13 12.41 -13.08
CA SER A 465 -8.53 12.18 -14.49
C SER A 465 -7.49 11.52 -15.42
N ARG A 466 -6.20 11.43 -15.08
CA ARG A 466 -5.17 10.98 -16.05
C ARG A 466 -5.19 9.47 -16.34
N ASP A 467 -5.81 8.65 -15.49
CA ASP A 467 -6.03 7.20 -15.67
C ASP A 467 -7.13 6.70 -14.71
N SER A 468 -8.32 7.29 -14.74
CA SER A 468 -9.42 6.97 -13.82
C SER A 468 -9.92 5.51 -13.91
N GLU A 469 -9.55 4.79 -14.97
CA GLU A 469 -9.81 3.35 -15.10
C GLU A 469 -8.82 2.50 -14.29
N LYS A 470 -7.55 2.93 -14.20
CA LYS A 470 -6.51 2.22 -13.46
C LYS A 470 -6.62 2.51 -11.95
N TYR A 471 -6.96 3.74 -11.59
CA TYR A 471 -6.99 4.19 -10.20
C TYR A 471 -8.44 4.45 -9.73
N PRO A 472 -9.06 3.54 -8.96
CA PRO A 472 -10.46 3.67 -8.54
C PRO A 472 -10.75 4.95 -7.72
N THR A 473 -9.76 5.46 -6.98
CA THR A 473 -9.90 6.70 -6.20
C THR A 473 -9.83 7.96 -7.06
N ASN A 474 -9.42 7.84 -8.33
CA ASN A 474 -9.20 8.95 -9.26
C ASN A 474 -8.35 10.10 -8.66
N GLY A 475 -7.42 9.75 -7.78
CA GLY A 475 -6.54 10.70 -7.10
C GLY A 475 -7.16 11.41 -5.89
N LEU A 476 -8.36 11.06 -5.42
CA LEU A 476 -8.84 11.51 -4.11
C LEU A 476 -8.05 10.79 -3.00
N ILE A 477 -7.39 11.56 -2.12
CA ILE A 477 -6.58 11.03 -1.01
C ILE A 477 -7.44 10.94 0.25
N ASN A 478 -7.96 12.09 0.71
CA ASN A 478 -8.74 12.19 1.93
C ASN A 478 -9.63 13.43 1.92
N TRP A 479 -10.65 13.43 2.77
CA TRP A 479 -11.45 14.61 3.07
C TRP A 479 -12.02 14.54 4.49
N SER A 480 -12.23 15.68 5.13
CA SER A 480 -12.95 15.77 6.40
C SER A 480 -13.80 17.04 6.49
N VAL A 481 -14.86 16.99 7.29
CA VAL A 481 -15.68 18.14 7.68
C VAL A 481 -15.80 18.09 9.20
N GLU A 482 -15.12 19.00 9.87
CA GLU A 482 -14.97 19.01 11.33
C GLU A 482 -15.60 20.28 11.90
N PHE A 483 -16.59 20.10 12.78
CA PHE A 483 -17.18 21.18 13.55
C PHE A 483 -16.47 21.28 14.91
N SER A 484 -16.05 22.49 15.29
CA SER A 484 -15.45 22.76 16.59
C SER A 484 -16.37 22.43 17.77
N ASP A 485 -17.69 22.44 17.55
CA ASP A 485 -18.70 21.87 18.44
C ASP A 485 -19.57 20.87 17.67
N PRO A 486 -19.27 19.56 17.76
CA PRO A 486 -20.01 18.50 17.07
C PRO A 486 -21.48 18.37 17.49
N SER A 487 -21.92 19.03 18.57
CA SER A 487 -23.34 19.05 18.96
C SER A 487 -24.16 20.07 18.17
N ASN A 488 -23.49 20.95 17.41
CA ASN A 488 -24.08 22.01 16.62
C ASN A 488 -23.49 22.04 15.19
N GLU A 489 -23.90 21.09 14.37
CA GLU A 489 -23.58 21.03 12.95
C GLU A 489 -24.46 22.00 12.16
N TRP A 490 -24.06 23.27 12.14
CA TRP A 490 -24.93 24.35 11.64
C TRP A 490 -24.96 24.49 10.11
N LEU A 491 -24.02 23.87 9.41
CA LEU A 491 -23.83 23.97 7.96
C LEU A 491 -24.16 22.62 7.30
N THR A 492 -24.87 22.68 6.17
CA THR A 492 -25.04 21.54 5.26
C THR A 492 -24.91 22.04 3.82
N ALA A 493 -25.10 21.14 2.86
CA ALA A 493 -25.10 21.46 1.44
C ALA A 493 -26.07 20.54 0.69
N VAL A 494 -26.35 20.88 -0.57
CA VAL A 494 -27.23 20.09 -1.44
C VAL A 494 -26.63 18.70 -1.59
N ARG A 495 -27.38 17.69 -1.12
CA ARG A 495 -27.00 16.29 -1.27
C ARG A 495 -27.24 15.86 -2.71
N ASP A 496 -26.23 15.24 -3.31
CA ASP A 496 -26.35 14.64 -4.64
C ASP A 496 -27.30 13.44 -4.65
N ARG A 497 -28.03 13.29 -5.75
CA ARG A 497 -28.93 12.19 -6.02
C ARG A 497 -28.91 11.87 -7.50
N ASP A 498 -28.21 10.79 -7.85
CA ASP A 498 -28.20 10.19 -9.18
C ASP A 498 -29.60 10.03 -9.82
N ALA A 499 -29.72 10.48 -11.06
CA ALA A 499 -30.91 10.22 -11.87
C ALA A 499 -30.94 8.76 -12.33
N THR A 500 -32.00 8.03 -11.97
CA THR A 500 -32.15 6.59 -12.31
C THR A 500 -32.80 6.35 -13.68
N GLN A 501 -33.43 7.36 -14.29
CA GLN A 501 -33.98 7.30 -15.65
C GLN A 501 -33.86 8.67 -16.33
N ARG A 502 -33.80 8.71 -17.68
CA ARG A 502 -33.83 9.96 -18.46
C ARG A 502 -35.08 10.83 -18.23
N ILE A 503 -36.14 10.29 -17.61
CA ILE A 503 -37.47 10.92 -17.48
C ILE A 503 -37.89 11.10 -16.01
N ASP A 504 -37.29 10.38 -15.05
CA ASP A 504 -37.65 10.47 -13.63
C ASP A 504 -36.88 11.59 -12.91
N GLY A 505 -37.53 12.77 -12.84
CA GLY A 505 -37.63 13.58 -11.62
C GLY A 505 -36.35 14.11 -10.96
N LEU A 506 -36.07 15.38 -11.27
CA LEU A 506 -35.25 16.38 -10.56
C LEU A 506 -33.76 16.47 -10.92
N GLY A 507 -33.46 16.87 -12.17
CA GLY A 507 -32.09 17.14 -12.66
C GLY A 507 -31.29 18.25 -11.94
N VAL A 508 -31.83 18.81 -10.85
CA VAL A 508 -31.16 19.74 -9.95
C VAL A 508 -30.46 19.04 -8.77
N TYR A 509 -30.94 17.86 -8.35
CA TYR A 509 -30.30 17.09 -7.27
C TYR A 509 -29.27 16.09 -7.79
N ASP A 510 -29.36 15.67 -9.04
CA ASP A 510 -28.24 15.09 -9.80
C ASP A 510 -27.36 16.27 -10.24
N TRP A 511 -26.56 16.78 -9.30
CA TRP A 511 -25.72 17.96 -9.52
C TRP A 511 -24.25 17.60 -9.64
N ILE A 512 -23.83 16.44 -9.15
CA ILE A 512 -22.53 15.80 -9.41
C ILE A 512 -22.73 14.76 -10.50
N ARG A 513 -21.95 14.82 -11.57
CA ARG A 513 -22.18 14.04 -12.80
C ARG A 513 -21.43 12.71 -12.86
N SER A 514 -20.74 12.30 -11.79
CA SER A 514 -19.86 11.11 -11.74
C SER A 514 -20.56 9.76 -11.55
N GLY A 515 -21.90 9.70 -11.60
CA GLY A 515 -22.70 8.54 -11.21
C GLY A 515 -22.65 7.27 -12.09
N GLU A 516 -23.22 6.17 -11.56
CA GLU A 516 -23.11 4.77 -12.08
C GLU A 516 -23.59 4.60 -13.52
N GLN A 517 -24.58 5.39 -13.93
CA GLN A 517 -25.17 5.29 -15.26
C GLN A 517 -24.21 5.74 -16.36
N GLY A 518 -23.26 6.65 -16.05
CA GLY A 518 -22.23 7.13 -16.98
C GLY A 518 -21.17 6.09 -17.33
N ARG A 519 -21.09 4.98 -16.57
CA ARG A 519 -20.15 3.87 -16.79
C ARG A 519 -20.49 3.00 -18.02
N ASN A 520 -21.74 3.04 -18.47
CA ASN A 520 -22.23 2.17 -19.54
C ASN A 520 -22.07 2.80 -20.93
N SER A 521 -21.60 2.02 -21.91
CA SER A 521 -21.45 2.49 -23.30
C SER A 521 -22.78 2.99 -23.89
N GLY A 522 -22.80 4.23 -24.40
CA GLY A 522 -23.98 4.84 -25.06
C GLY A 522 -24.61 6.03 -24.32
N TYR A 523 -24.10 6.41 -23.14
CA TYR A 523 -24.56 7.57 -22.37
C TYR A 523 -23.64 8.80 -22.54
N ASN A 524 -23.47 9.26 -23.79
CA ASN A 524 -22.55 10.34 -24.16
C ASN A 524 -23.22 11.74 -24.14
N ASP A 525 -24.03 12.08 -23.12
CA ASP A 525 -24.60 13.43 -22.93
C ASP A 525 -24.03 14.17 -21.68
N PRO A 526 -23.19 15.23 -21.85
CA PRO A 526 -22.34 15.75 -20.77
C PRO A 526 -23.16 16.60 -19.80
N SER A 527 -24.45 16.73 -20.11
CA SER A 527 -25.47 17.30 -19.23
C SER A 527 -26.11 16.26 -18.29
N TRP A 528 -25.81 14.96 -18.45
CA TRP A 528 -26.23 13.85 -17.58
C TRP A 528 -25.04 13.16 -16.89
N HIS A 529 -23.87 13.09 -17.54
CA HIS A 529 -22.74 12.32 -17.04
C HIS A 529 -21.40 13.03 -17.26
N ASP A 530 -20.40 12.65 -16.46
CA ASP A 530 -19.04 13.14 -16.44
C ASP A 530 -18.14 12.55 -17.55
N PHE A 531 -18.56 12.57 -18.82
CA PHE A 531 -17.66 12.07 -19.87
C PHE A 531 -16.86 13.19 -20.56
N THR A 532 -15.72 12.77 -21.08
CA THR A 532 -14.88 13.55 -21.99
C THR A 532 -14.69 12.78 -23.31
N VAL A 533 -14.50 13.50 -24.42
CA VAL A 533 -14.16 12.91 -25.72
C VAL A 533 -12.64 12.94 -25.85
N GLY A 534 -12.01 11.77 -25.89
CA GLY A 534 -10.59 11.63 -26.18
C GLY A 534 -10.23 12.14 -27.58
N ASN A 535 -8.95 12.44 -27.80
CA ASN A 535 -8.44 12.86 -29.12
C ASN A 535 -8.62 11.78 -30.21
N ASP A 536 -8.82 10.52 -29.81
CA ASP A 536 -9.15 9.36 -30.63
C ASP A 536 -10.65 9.24 -30.94
N GLY A 537 -11.47 10.14 -30.39
CA GLY A 537 -12.93 10.13 -30.52
C GLY A 537 -13.64 9.17 -29.56
N VAL A 538 -12.92 8.51 -28.64
CA VAL A 538 -13.49 7.60 -27.64
C VAL A 538 -13.96 8.39 -26.44
N THR A 539 -15.18 8.11 -25.98
CA THR A 539 -15.78 8.77 -24.80
C THR A 539 -15.56 7.95 -23.54
N ASN A 540 -14.88 8.53 -22.54
CA ASN A 540 -14.62 7.90 -21.25
C ASN A 540 -15.14 8.77 -20.10
N SER A 541 -15.62 8.14 -19.02
CA SER A 541 -15.99 8.82 -17.76
C SER A 541 -14.75 9.36 -17.05
N ILE A 542 -14.83 10.60 -16.57
CA ILE A 542 -13.73 11.32 -15.92
C ILE A 542 -13.46 10.76 -14.52
N ASP A 543 -14.50 10.42 -13.76
CA ASP A 543 -14.45 9.82 -12.42
C ASP A 543 -15.19 8.48 -12.38
N LYS A 544 -14.70 7.51 -13.16
CA LYS A 544 -15.30 6.17 -13.27
C LYS A 544 -15.56 5.53 -11.91
N GLY A 545 -14.66 5.72 -10.94
CA GLY A 545 -14.75 5.16 -9.60
C GLY A 545 -15.71 5.86 -8.64
N GLN A 546 -16.34 6.98 -9.05
CA GLN A 546 -17.28 7.76 -8.22
C GLN A 546 -16.66 8.22 -6.90
N SER A 547 -15.39 8.61 -6.92
CA SER A 547 -14.71 8.97 -5.68
C SER A 547 -15.15 10.34 -5.18
N PHE A 548 -15.36 11.29 -6.09
CA PHE A 548 -15.69 12.66 -5.73
C PHE A 548 -17.15 12.86 -5.30
N GLU A 549 -18.09 12.04 -5.77
CA GLU A 549 -19.50 12.10 -5.28
C GLU A 549 -19.68 11.59 -3.85
N ARG A 550 -18.66 10.95 -3.27
CA ARG A 550 -18.72 10.45 -1.89
C ARG A 550 -18.29 11.49 -0.87
N ILE A 551 -17.76 12.63 -1.32
CA ILE A 551 -17.29 13.70 -0.42
C ILE A 551 -18.49 14.30 0.31
N TRP A 552 -18.48 14.15 1.63
CA TRP A 552 -19.55 14.58 2.52
C TRP A 552 -20.95 14.13 2.05
N ASP A 553 -21.03 12.86 1.60
CA ASP A 553 -22.27 12.24 1.10
C ASP A 553 -22.88 13.05 -0.07
N GLY A 554 -22.03 13.40 -1.05
CA GLY A 554 -22.44 14.08 -2.29
C GLY A 554 -22.72 15.57 -2.13
N ARG A 555 -22.04 16.24 -1.20
CA ARG A 555 -22.27 17.67 -0.89
C ARG A 555 -21.19 18.60 -1.40
N ILE A 556 -20.05 18.07 -1.83
CA ILE A 556 -18.92 18.82 -2.35
C ILE A 556 -18.43 18.09 -3.59
N ALA A 557 -18.12 18.85 -4.65
CA ALA A 557 -17.54 18.28 -5.85
C ALA A 557 -16.59 19.27 -6.54
N PRO A 558 -15.61 18.75 -7.30
CA PRO A 558 -14.84 19.54 -8.25
C PRO A 558 -15.73 20.20 -9.30
N GLN A 559 -15.43 21.44 -9.71
CA GLN A 559 -16.23 22.17 -10.70
C GLN A 559 -16.49 21.37 -11.99
N SER A 560 -15.48 20.64 -12.47
CA SER A 560 -15.55 19.86 -13.71
C SER A 560 -16.54 18.69 -13.67
N LEU A 561 -16.90 18.22 -12.47
CA LEU A 561 -17.89 17.15 -12.27
C LEU A 561 -19.27 17.72 -11.95
N VAL A 562 -19.41 19.03 -11.80
CA VAL A 562 -20.67 19.66 -11.40
C VAL A 562 -21.54 20.00 -12.62
N SER A 563 -22.86 19.93 -12.42
CA SER A 563 -23.86 20.35 -13.38
C SER A 563 -23.60 21.77 -13.91
N ASN A 564 -23.65 21.91 -15.23
CA ASN A 564 -23.28 23.14 -15.92
C ASN A 564 -24.35 23.61 -16.92
N THR A 565 -24.19 24.83 -17.43
CA THR A 565 -25.15 25.53 -18.29
C THR A 565 -25.25 25.04 -19.74
N LEU A 566 -24.68 23.88 -20.11
CA LEU A 566 -24.76 23.38 -21.48
C LEU A 566 -26.20 23.34 -21.97
N ARG A 567 -26.49 24.19 -22.97
CA ARG A 567 -27.71 24.10 -23.77
C ARG A 567 -27.74 22.72 -24.41
N ALA A 568 -28.91 22.09 -24.37
CA ALA A 568 -29.17 20.78 -24.97
C ALA A 568 -28.36 20.61 -26.25
N SER A 569 -27.50 19.59 -26.29
CA SER A 569 -26.65 19.34 -27.44
C SER A 569 -27.51 19.33 -28.71
N THR A 570 -27.15 20.17 -29.67
CA THR A 570 -27.75 20.12 -31.02
C THR A 570 -27.46 18.79 -31.74
N SER A 571 -26.64 17.91 -31.16
CA SER A 571 -26.40 16.55 -31.67
C SER A 571 -27.55 15.57 -31.41
N ILE A 572 -28.49 15.86 -30.50
CA ILE A 572 -29.71 15.06 -30.31
C ILE A 572 -30.87 15.77 -31.00
N VAL A 573 -30.95 15.57 -32.32
CA VAL A 573 -32.06 16.04 -33.15
C VAL A 573 -33.35 15.35 -32.68
N GLY A 574 -34.22 16.06 -31.96
CA GLY A 574 -35.61 15.63 -31.73
C GLY A 574 -36.21 15.82 -30.33
N ASN A 575 -35.44 16.14 -29.28
CA ASN A 575 -36.01 16.40 -27.95
C ASN A 575 -35.10 17.27 -27.05
N PRO A 576 -35.02 18.60 -27.29
CA PRO A 576 -34.24 19.49 -26.42
C PRO A 576 -34.85 19.54 -25.01
N ARG A 577 -34.00 19.47 -23.97
CA ARG A 577 -34.44 19.63 -22.58
C ARG A 577 -35.12 20.99 -22.38
N PRO A 578 -36.27 21.07 -21.68
CA PRO A 578 -36.81 22.33 -21.19
C PRO A 578 -35.79 23.06 -20.31
N GLU A 579 -35.53 24.34 -20.59
CA GLU A 579 -34.59 25.20 -19.85
C GLU A 579 -34.90 25.23 -18.34
N SER A 580 -36.18 25.11 -17.96
CA SER A 580 -36.65 25.02 -16.56
C SER A 580 -36.17 23.78 -15.79
N LEU A 581 -35.64 22.76 -16.47
CA LEU A 581 -35.11 21.53 -15.86
C LEU A 581 -33.58 21.54 -15.72
N ILE A 582 -32.88 22.56 -16.25
CA ILE A 582 -31.42 22.68 -16.22
C ILE A 582 -31.02 23.76 -15.20
N GLN A 583 -31.09 23.42 -13.91
CA GLN A 583 -30.71 24.31 -12.82
C GLN A 583 -29.25 24.08 -12.45
N SER A 584 -28.37 24.60 -13.30
CA SER A 584 -26.93 24.38 -13.21
C SER A 584 -26.28 25.03 -11.99
N PHE A 585 -25.32 24.35 -11.39
CA PHE A 585 -24.57 24.85 -10.23
C PHE A 585 -23.28 25.57 -10.67
N THR A 586 -22.82 25.32 -11.90
CA THR A 586 -21.65 25.96 -12.50
C THR A 586 -21.92 26.40 -13.95
N TYR A 587 -20.97 27.11 -14.55
CA TYR A 587 -21.02 27.48 -15.95
C TYR A 587 -20.19 26.53 -16.83
N TYR A 588 -20.67 26.18 -18.02
CA TYR A 588 -19.90 25.35 -18.94
C TYR A 588 -18.68 26.10 -19.49
N PRO A 589 -17.45 25.62 -19.24
CA PRO A 589 -16.29 26.23 -19.84
C PRO A 589 -16.13 25.80 -21.29
N THR A 590 -15.92 26.77 -22.19
CA THR A 590 -15.64 26.46 -23.59
C THR A 590 -14.24 25.83 -23.69
N ALA A 591 -14.14 24.65 -24.34
CA ALA A 591 -12.89 23.92 -24.57
C ALA A 591 -12.15 23.44 -23.31
N THR A 592 -12.81 22.64 -22.47
CA THR A 592 -12.22 22.06 -21.24
C THR A 592 -11.07 21.09 -21.48
N GLY A 593 -10.91 20.53 -22.69
CA GLY A 593 -9.76 19.67 -23.05
C GLY A 593 -9.46 18.49 -22.11
N GLY A 594 -10.34 18.16 -21.16
CA GLY A 594 -10.10 17.17 -20.10
C GLY A 594 -9.20 17.62 -18.94
N HIS A 595 -8.92 18.92 -18.73
CA HIS A 595 -7.88 19.37 -17.78
C HIS A 595 -8.37 19.84 -16.39
N GLY A 596 -9.67 19.95 -16.15
CA GLY A 596 -10.21 20.57 -14.93
C GLY A 596 -9.81 19.86 -13.62
N LEU A 597 -9.86 18.53 -13.59
CA LEU A 597 -9.48 17.77 -12.40
C LEU A 597 -7.96 17.71 -12.15
N MET A 598 -7.16 17.83 -13.22
CA MET A 598 -5.70 17.69 -13.12
C MET A 598 -5.02 18.83 -12.33
N LEU A 599 -5.73 19.95 -12.14
CA LEU A 599 -5.22 21.18 -11.54
C LEU A 599 -5.83 21.50 -10.17
N LEU A 600 -6.61 20.56 -9.59
CA LEU A 600 -7.26 20.78 -8.30
C LEU A 600 -6.26 21.12 -7.20
N SER A 601 -6.56 22.17 -6.45
CA SER A 601 -5.84 22.50 -5.23
C SER A 601 -6.26 21.59 -4.08
N ASN A 602 -5.29 21.13 -3.29
CA ASN A 602 -5.56 20.62 -1.95
C ASN A 602 -5.89 21.82 -1.05
N VAL A 603 -7.04 21.82 -0.39
CA VAL A 603 -7.53 23.02 0.33
C VAL A 603 -7.98 22.73 1.76
N ASP A 604 -7.73 23.70 2.63
CA ASP A 604 -8.43 23.87 3.90
C ASP A 604 -9.42 25.03 3.72
N ILE A 605 -10.71 24.77 3.91
CA ILE A 605 -11.78 25.78 3.87
C ILE A 605 -12.32 25.91 5.29
N VAL A 606 -12.25 27.11 5.86
CA VAL A 606 -12.63 27.37 7.24
C VAL A 606 -13.74 28.41 7.27
N LEU A 607 -14.89 28.07 7.83
CA LEU A 607 -15.94 29.02 8.19
C LEU A 607 -15.85 29.26 9.69
N THR A 608 -15.70 30.50 10.12
CA THR A 608 -15.31 30.80 11.52
C THR A 608 -16.02 32.04 12.07
N PRO A 609 -16.39 32.04 13.36
CA PRO A 609 -16.87 33.25 14.03
C PRO A 609 -15.80 34.35 14.18
N ASP A 610 -14.52 34.04 13.95
CA ASP A 610 -13.44 35.03 13.99
C ASP A 610 -13.47 35.97 12.78
N GLU A 611 -14.05 37.14 12.98
CA GLU A 611 -14.24 38.18 11.95
C GLU A 611 -12.93 38.66 11.31
N SER A 612 -11.80 38.55 12.01
CA SER A 612 -10.49 38.97 11.47
C SER A 612 -10.01 38.09 10.31
N LYS A 613 -10.58 36.88 10.19
CA LYS A 613 -10.23 35.89 9.17
C LYS A 613 -11.18 35.89 7.97
N TRP A 614 -12.22 36.71 7.99
CA TRP A 614 -13.23 36.76 6.93
C TRP A 614 -12.66 37.21 5.59
N THR A 615 -13.34 36.82 4.51
CA THR A 615 -12.88 37.00 3.13
C THR A 615 -13.78 37.99 2.40
N GLU A 616 -13.21 39.10 1.97
CA GLU A 616 -13.85 39.98 0.98
C GLU A 616 -13.84 39.30 -0.40
N CYS A 617 -15.01 39.21 -1.03
CA CYS A 617 -15.27 38.40 -2.22
C CYS A 617 -16.26 39.05 -3.18
N VAL A 618 -16.46 38.42 -4.35
CA VAL A 618 -17.52 38.79 -5.31
C VAL A 618 -18.73 37.89 -5.09
N MET A 619 -19.93 38.45 -5.26
CA MET A 619 -21.20 37.73 -5.20
C MET A 619 -21.82 37.60 -6.59
N LEU A 620 -22.21 36.39 -6.95
CA LEU A 620 -22.91 36.06 -8.19
C LEU A 620 -24.42 36.02 -7.99
N GLU A 621 -25.15 36.43 -9.01
CA GLU A 621 -26.58 36.18 -9.12
C GLU A 621 -26.86 34.70 -9.42
N MET A 622 -27.73 34.07 -8.64
CA MET A 622 -28.04 32.63 -8.74
C MET A 622 -29.50 32.33 -9.15
N GLY A 623 -30.33 33.36 -9.33
CA GLY A 623 -31.71 33.22 -9.78
C GLY A 623 -31.82 32.73 -11.22
N GLU A 624 -32.71 31.75 -11.46
CA GLU A 624 -32.81 31.05 -12.76
C GLU A 624 -33.41 31.92 -13.88
N ASP A 625 -34.31 32.85 -13.55
CA ASP A 625 -34.97 33.73 -14.52
C ASP A 625 -34.57 35.17 -14.26
N ALA A 626 -33.75 35.71 -15.16
CA ALA A 626 -33.26 37.09 -15.07
C ALA A 626 -34.39 38.10 -14.86
N ARG A 627 -35.58 37.89 -15.43
CA ARG A 627 -36.73 38.83 -15.31
C ARG A 627 -37.29 38.93 -13.89
N LEU A 628 -36.99 37.96 -13.04
CA LEU A 628 -37.42 37.89 -11.65
C LEU A 628 -36.32 38.40 -10.69
N ASN A 629 -35.07 38.42 -11.16
CA ASN A 629 -33.91 38.88 -10.42
C ASN A 629 -33.91 40.41 -10.30
N VAL A 630 -33.24 40.92 -9.27
CA VAL A 630 -33.03 42.36 -9.10
C VAL A 630 -32.21 42.89 -10.28
N ASP A 631 -32.64 44.03 -10.84
CA ASP A 631 -32.01 44.70 -11.99
C ASP A 631 -31.85 43.82 -13.24
N GLU A 632 -32.71 42.81 -13.38
CA GLU A 632 -32.73 41.84 -14.48
C GLU A 632 -31.39 41.12 -14.71
N VAL A 633 -30.59 40.96 -13.65
CA VAL A 633 -29.25 40.36 -13.74
C VAL A 633 -29.37 38.87 -14.11
N PRO A 634 -28.67 38.39 -15.16
CA PRO A 634 -28.64 36.97 -15.48
C PRO A 634 -27.85 36.14 -14.46
N LYS A 635 -28.22 34.87 -14.30
CA LYS A 635 -27.46 33.90 -13.50
C LYS A 635 -25.97 33.88 -13.87
N PHE A 636 -25.09 33.75 -12.86
CA PHE A 636 -23.63 33.78 -12.94
C PHE A 636 -23.00 35.13 -13.31
N ASN A 637 -23.79 36.16 -13.60
CA ASN A 637 -23.26 37.51 -13.65
C ASN A 637 -23.11 38.05 -12.22
N MET A 638 -22.30 39.10 -12.04
CA MET A 638 -22.14 39.74 -10.74
C MET A 638 -23.45 40.37 -10.27
N ARG A 639 -23.79 40.11 -9.01
CA ARG A 639 -24.98 40.67 -8.37
C ARG A 639 -24.89 42.20 -8.33
N LYS A 640 -25.96 42.90 -8.75
CA LYS A 640 -26.03 44.37 -8.64
C LYS A 640 -26.54 44.78 -7.26
N GLY A 641 -25.74 45.51 -6.50
CA GLY A 641 -26.07 46.11 -5.20
C GLY A 641 -24.91 46.11 -4.22
N GLN A 642 -25.05 46.89 -3.15
CA GLN A 642 -23.95 47.19 -2.23
C GLN A 642 -24.21 46.60 -0.84
N LEU A 643 -23.24 45.83 -0.34
CA LEU A 643 -23.20 45.45 1.07
C LEU A 643 -22.83 46.68 1.92
N LYS A 644 -23.64 46.93 2.94
CA LYS A 644 -23.40 47.95 3.97
C LYS A 644 -23.34 47.26 5.32
N TYR A 645 -22.24 47.47 6.04
CA TYR A 645 -22.03 46.91 7.38
C TYR A 645 -21.23 47.90 8.22
N GLY A 646 -21.62 48.09 9.48
CA GLY A 646 -21.06 49.15 10.33
C GLY A 646 -21.05 50.52 9.63
N ALA A 647 -19.87 51.12 9.51
CA ALA A 647 -19.64 52.37 8.77
C ALA A 647 -19.16 52.18 7.31
N THR A 648 -19.02 50.93 6.86
CA THR A 648 -18.43 50.57 5.57
C THR A 648 -19.51 50.31 4.51
N THR A 649 -19.24 50.73 3.28
CA THR A 649 -20.03 50.37 2.09
C THR A 649 -19.06 49.84 1.03
N LEU A 650 -19.28 48.60 0.59
CA LEU A 650 -18.46 48.01 -0.47
C LEU A 650 -18.95 48.43 -1.87
N ASP A 651 -18.09 48.23 -2.86
CA ASP A 651 -18.46 48.38 -4.27
C ASP A 651 -19.60 47.42 -4.65
N SER A 652 -20.40 47.81 -5.65
CA SER A 652 -21.53 47.00 -6.07
C SER A 652 -21.08 45.61 -6.52
N GLY A 653 -21.66 44.54 -5.97
CA GLY A 653 -21.30 43.15 -6.28
C GLY A 653 -20.22 42.55 -5.39
N LYS A 654 -19.59 43.35 -4.51
CA LYS A 654 -18.71 42.86 -3.45
C LYS A 654 -19.50 42.47 -2.20
N SER A 655 -19.01 41.46 -1.50
CA SER A 655 -19.57 40.95 -0.25
C SER A 655 -18.45 40.42 0.67
N ILE A 656 -18.84 39.92 1.85
CA ILE A 656 -17.96 39.29 2.83
C ILE A 656 -18.44 37.85 3.06
N PHE A 657 -17.53 36.89 2.89
CA PHE A 657 -17.72 35.50 3.28
C PHE A 657 -17.14 35.26 4.69
N PRO A 658 -17.88 34.64 5.63
CA PRO A 658 -17.45 34.45 7.01
C PRO A 658 -16.48 33.28 7.17
N GLY A 659 -15.36 33.35 6.46
CA GLY A 659 -14.38 32.27 6.36
C GLY A 659 -13.27 32.57 5.37
N TYR A 660 -12.42 31.58 5.13
CA TYR A 660 -11.29 31.65 4.19
C TYR A 660 -10.95 30.26 3.63
N ALA A 661 -10.11 30.25 2.59
CA ALA A 661 -9.55 29.02 2.04
C ALA A 661 -8.02 29.16 1.86
N ILE A 662 -7.28 28.08 2.11
CA ILE A 662 -5.82 27.99 1.93
C ILE A 662 -5.51 26.81 1.02
N ASN A 663 -4.65 27.01 0.02
CA ASN A 663 -4.03 25.93 -0.74
C ASN A 663 -2.85 25.36 0.05
N VAL A 664 -2.97 24.12 0.53
CA VAL A 664 -1.98 23.52 1.42
C VAL A 664 -0.70 23.08 0.70
N ASN A 665 -0.71 22.87 -0.62
CA ASN A 665 0.52 22.57 -1.37
C ASN A 665 1.37 23.81 -1.58
N THR A 666 0.74 24.92 -1.98
CA THR A 666 1.46 26.13 -2.40
C THR A 666 1.68 27.12 -1.27
N GLY A 667 0.91 27.03 -0.18
CA GLY A 667 0.96 28.00 0.91
C GLY A 667 0.25 29.31 0.56
N GLU A 668 -0.74 29.28 -0.32
CA GLU A 668 -1.46 30.48 -0.78
C GLU A 668 -2.84 30.60 -0.11
N ARG A 669 -3.21 31.80 0.34
CA ARG A 669 -4.63 32.09 0.63
C ARG A 669 -5.37 32.23 -0.69
N LEU A 670 -6.52 31.58 -0.82
CA LEU A 670 -7.29 31.54 -2.04
C LEU A 670 -8.44 32.56 -2.04
N ASN A 671 -8.88 32.92 -3.23
CA ASN A 671 -10.12 33.67 -3.43
C ASN A 671 -11.33 32.75 -3.27
N ILE A 672 -12.43 33.32 -2.80
CA ILE A 672 -13.75 32.67 -2.75
C ILE A 672 -14.71 33.55 -3.54
N ILE A 673 -15.61 32.92 -4.28
CA ILE A 673 -16.81 33.57 -4.85
C ILE A 673 -18.02 32.95 -4.17
N ILE A 674 -19.03 33.76 -3.88
CA ILE A 674 -20.29 33.30 -3.30
C ILE A 674 -21.47 33.60 -4.21
N GLY A 675 -22.57 32.88 -4.05
CA GLY A 675 -23.83 33.14 -4.74
C GLY A 675 -24.89 33.73 -3.81
N GLU A 676 -25.93 34.35 -4.38
CA GLU A 676 -27.26 34.50 -3.77
C GLU A 676 -28.33 34.56 -4.89
N ASP A 677 -29.54 34.09 -4.63
CA ASP A 677 -30.69 34.22 -5.55
C ASP A 677 -31.53 35.44 -5.17
N SER A 678 -31.42 36.52 -5.95
CA SER A 678 -32.11 37.77 -5.63
C SER A 678 -33.61 37.76 -5.86
N TYR A 679 -34.16 36.71 -6.45
CA TYR A 679 -35.61 36.50 -6.45
C TYR A 679 -36.12 36.02 -5.09
N GLN A 680 -35.31 35.26 -4.34
CA GLN A 680 -35.71 34.59 -3.09
C GLN A 680 -35.58 35.49 -1.86
N ARG A 681 -36.39 36.55 -1.79
CA ARG A 681 -36.37 37.49 -0.65
C ARG A 681 -36.66 36.84 0.71
N SER A 682 -37.47 35.78 0.76
CA SER A 682 -37.75 35.06 2.01
C SER A 682 -36.58 34.23 2.50
N GLU A 683 -35.61 33.96 1.62
CA GLU A 683 -34.41 33.18 1.87
C GLU A 683 -33.16 34.09 1.85
N ASN A 684 -33.31 35.34 2.29
CA ASN A 684 -32.24 36.34 2.41
C ASN A 684 -31.54 36.83 1.13
N GLY A 685 -31.85 36.34 -0.07
CA GLY A 685 -31.06 36.67 -1.29
C GLY A 685 -31.06 38.13 -1.81
N ARG A 686 -31.55 39.12 -1.06
CA ARG A 686 -31.57 40.55 -1.49
C ARG A 686 -30.72 41.48 -0.64
N ASP A 687 -29.87 40.97 0.25
CA ASP A 687 -29.14 41.78 1.21
C ASP A 687 -27.62 41.84 0.99
N MET A 688 -27.09 41.15 -0.04
CA MET A 688 -25.65 41.04 -0.32
C MET A 688 -24.85 40.35 0.80
N LYS A 689 -25.49 39.59 1.69
CA LYS A 689 -24.84 38.87 2.80
C LYS A 689 -24.79 37.37 2.50
N TRP A 690 -23.81 36.68 3.08
CA TRP A 690 -23.82 35.22 3.09
C TRP A 690 -24.56 34.73 4.34
N ASN A 691 -25.85 34.46 4.20
CA ASN A 691 -26.76 34.07 5.28
C ASN A 691 -27.81 33.06 4.80
N PRO A 692 -27.39 31.84 4.41
CA PRO A 692 -28.34 30.85 3.98
C PRO A 692 -29.38 30.53 5.06
N THR A 693 -30.60 30.26 4.62
CA THR A 693 -31.64 29.65 5.48
C THR A 693 -31.55 28.13 5.44
N ASP A 694 -32.38 27.46 6.24
CA ASP A 694 -32.48 26.00 6.30
C ASP A 694 -33.47 25.40 5.27
N ASN A 695 -34.07 26.25 4.44
CA ASN A 695 -35.10 25.84 3.49
C ASN A 695 -34.48 25.15 2.26
N ALA A 696 -34.67 23.83 2.15
CA ALA A 696 -34.34 23.06 0.94
C ALA A 696 -35.58 22.75 0.07
N GLY A 697 -36.74 23.31 0.39
CA GLY A 697 -38.02 23.05 -0.29
C GLY A 697 -38.17 23.79 -1.62
N ASN A 698 -39.21 23.44 -2.37
CA ASN A 698 -39.55 24.14 -3.63
C ASN A 698 -40.26 25.47 -3.35
N ILE A 699 -39.87 26.52 -4.07
CA ILE A 699 -40.57 27.81 -4.08
C ILE A 699 -41.72 27.81 -5.11
N ASN A 700 -42.62 28.79 -5.00
CA ASN A 700 -43.81 28.95 -5.86
C ASN A 700 -43.51 29.06 -7.39
N SER A 701 -42.23 29.14 -7.77
CA SER A 701 -41.71 29.18 -9.14
C SER A 701 -41.23 27.82 -9.70
N GLY A 702 -41.41 26.72 -8.96
CA GLY A 702 -41.21 25.36 -9.47
C GLY A 702 -39.77 24.81 -9.37
N TYR A 703 -38.91 25.43 -8.55
CA TYR A 703 -37.55 24.96 -8.28
C TYR A 703 -37.17 25.03 -6.79
N PRO A 704 -36.16 24.25 -6.32
CA PRO A 704 -35.73 24.29 -4.92
C PRO A 704 -35.04 25.61 -4.53
N SER A 705 -35.30 26.05 -3.30
CA SER A 705 -34.73 27.26 -2.71
C SER A 705 -33.24 27.13 -2.38
N PHE A 706 -32.83 25.99 -1.81
CA PHE A 706 -31.46 25.74 -1.32
C PHE A 706 -30.92 26.87 -0.44
N GLY A 707 -31.76 27.29 0.51
CA GLY A 707 -31.43 28.30 1.49
C GLY A 707 -31.16 29.68 0.90
N GLY A 708 -31.69 30.01 -0.28
CA GLY A 708 -31.36 31.25 -1.00
C GLY A 708 -30.19 31.12 -1.98
N ARG A 709 -29.66 29.90 -2.16
CA ARG A 709 -28.54 29.56 -3.06
C ARG A 709 -27.25 30.29 -2.73
N HIS A 710 -26.92 30.34 -1.44
CA HIS A 710 -25.65 30.90 -0.94
C HIS A 710 -24.47 29.95 -1.19
N PHE A 711 -24.25 29.61 -2.45
CA PHE A 711 -23.24 28.66 -2.88
C PHE A 711 -21.84 29.24 -2.69
N ILE A 712 -20.87 28.36 -2.48
CA ILE A 712 -19.46 28.70 -2.27
C ILE A 712 -18.66 28.10 -3.43
N TYR A 713 -17.82 28.93 -4.03
CA TYR A 713 -16.89 28.55 -5.09
C TYR A 713 -15.47 28.87 -4.61
N VAL A 714 -14.65 27.84 -4.41
CA VAL A 714 -13.24 27.99 -4.04
C VAL A 714 -12.42 28.15 -5.31
N MET A 715 -11.67 29.24 -5.39
CA MET A 715 -10.96 29.62 -6.59
C MET A 715 -9.48 29.28 -6.48
N GLY A 716 -9.01 28.35 -7.31
CA GLY A 716 -7.62 27.94 -7.42
C GLY A 716 -6.73 29.03 -8.04
N SER A 717 -5.42 28.87 -7.89
CA SER A 717 -4.38 29.81 -8.29
C SER A 717 -3.50 29.28 -9.45
N HIS A 718 -4.07 28.45 -10.32
CA HIS A 718 -3.36 27.75 -11.39
C HIS A 718 -3.54 28.42 -12.76
N GLN A 719 -2.65 28.05 -13.69
CA GLN A 719 -2.78 28.39 -15.10
C GLN A 719 -3.02 27.12 -15.90
N GLY A 720 -4.03 27.13 -16.76
CA GLY A 720 -4.29 26.04 -17.69
C GLY A 720 -3.32 25.96 -18.86
N ALA A 721 -3.55 24.98 -19.73
CA ALA A 721 -2.83 24.85 -21.00
C ALA A 721 -3.07 26.05 -21.96
N SER A 722 -4.18 26.77 -21.81
CA SER A 722 -4.51 27.98 -22.57
C SER A 722 -4.72 29.16 -21.65
N ARG A 723 -3.74 30.08 -21.58
CA ARG A 723 -3.84 31.32 -20.80
C ARG A 723 -5.03 32.21 -21.21
N VAL A 724 -5.55 32.05 -22.42
CA VAL A 724 -6.73 32.81 -22.89
C VAL A 724 -8.02 32.33 -22.21
N LEU A 725 -8.12 31.03 -21.92
CA LEU A 725 -9.34 30.39 -21.40
C LEU A 725 -9.25 30.08 -19.91
N GLN A 726 -8.04 29.84 -19.39
CA GLN A 726 -7.75 29.56 -17.99
C GLN A 726 -6.48 30.32 -17.56
N PRO A 727 -6.54 31.66 -17.46
CA PRO A 727 -5.44 32.47 -16.93
C PRO A 727 -5.28 32.22 -15.44
N LYS A 728 -4.06 32.38 -14.91
CA LYS A 728 -3.84 32.55 -13.47
C LYS A 728 -4.47 33.87 -13.03
N LEU A 729 -5.25 33.87 -11.94
CA LEU A 729 -5.94 35.04 -11.42
C LEU A 729 -5.68 35.21 -9.90
N PRO A 730 -5.14 36.35 -9.44
CA PRO A 730 -4.52 37.42 -10.25
C PRO A 730 -3.31 36.93 -11.04
N GLU A 731 -2.97 37.64 -12.11
CA GLU A 731 -1.79 37.33 -12.92
C GLU A 731 -0.50 37.50 -12.11
N ASP A 732 -0.43 38.59 -11.33
CA ASP A 732 0.70 38.96 -10.48
C ASP A 732 0.27 39.08 -9.01
N GLY A 733 1.17 38.73 -8.09
CA GLY A 733 0.95 38.84 -6.65
C GLY A 733 0.27 37.61 -6.02
N PRO A 734 -0.20 37.74 -4.76
CA PRO A 734 -0.79 36.63 -4.02
C PRO A 734 -2.14 36.22 -4.62
N ALA A 735 -2.46 34.92 -4.57
CA ALA A 735 -3.71 34.38 -5.10
C ALA A 735 -4.96 35.08 -4.53
N TYR A 736 -4.95 35.45 -3.25
CA TYR A 736 -6.02 36.25 -2.64
C TYR A 736 -5.82 37.76 -2.87
N ASP A 737 -6.64 38.33 -3.76
CA ASP A 737 -6.66 39.74 -4.12
C ASP A 737 -7.99 40.43 -3.73
N LYS A 738 -8.71 39.89 -2.75
CA LYS A 738 -10.07 40.33 -2.35
C LYS A 738 -11.09 40.19 -3.49
N GLY A 739 -10.88 39.23 -4.38
CA GLY A 739 -11.68 38.98 -5.56
C GLY A 739 -11.62 40.09 -6.60
N ALA A 740 -10.56 40.90 -6.64
CA ALA A 740 -10.43 42.03 -7.58
C ALA A 740 -10.35 41.55 -9.03
N SER A 741 -9.57 40.50 -9.31
CA SER A 741 -9.43 39.94 -10.66
C SER A 741 -10.75 39.39 -11.19
N TYR A 742 -11.50 38.66 -10.37
CA TYR A 742 -12.83 38.15 -10.75
C TYR A 742 -13.84 39.29 -10.91
N TYR A 743 -13.76 40.32 -10.07
CA TYR A 743 -14.61 41.49 -10.15
C TYR A 743 -14.45 42.24 -11.48
N GLU A 744 -13.22 42.50 -11.92
CA GLU A 744 -12.99 43.20 -13.20
C GLU A 744 -13.51 42.38 -14.40
N ILE A 745 -13.33 41.06 -14.40
CA ILE A 745 -13.90 40.19 -15.46
C ILE A 745 -15.43 40.28 -15.48
N LEU A 746 -16.07 40.21 -14.31
CA LEU A 746 -17.54 40.22 -14.21
C LEU A 746 -18.14 41.60 -14.49
N LYS A 747 -17.43 42.67 -14.18
CA LYS A 747 -17.84 44.06 -14.43
C LYS A 747 -17.92 44.38 -15.93
N GLU A 748 -17.13 43.70 -16.75
CA GLU A 748 -17.19 43.81 -18.21
C GLU A 748 -18.40 43.09 -18.83
N LEU A 749 -19.10 42.23 -18.07
CA LEU A 749 -20.31 41.53 -18.52
C LEU A 749 -21.54 42.43 -18.41
N ASP A 750 -21.79 43.22 -19.46
CA ASP A 750 -22.95 44.10 -19.59
C ASP A 750 -24.02 43.60 -20.58
N ASP A 751 -25.11 44.35 -20.72
CA ASP A 751 -26.24 44.03 -21.61
C ASP A 751 -25.84 44.02 -23.11
N ASN A 752 -24.69 44.58 -23.48
CA ASN A 752 -24.16 44.60 -24.85
C ASN A 752 -23.21 43.43 -25.14
N THR A 753 -22.88 42.62 -24.13
CA THR A 753 -21.94 41.52 -24.25
C THR A 753 -22.54 40.39 -25.10
N SER A 754 -21.90 40.11 -26.24
CA SER A 754 -22.30 38.99 -27.10
C SER A 754 -22.29 37.66 -26.33
N THR A 755 -23.17 36.72 -26.70
CA THR A 755 -23.21 35.36 -26.11
C THR A 755 -21.83 34.69 -26.07
N SER A 756 -21.06 34.81 -27.16
CA SER A 756 -19.70 34.27 -27.24
C SER A 756 -18.71 34.97 -26.31
N GLY A 757 -18.84 36.28 -26.13
CA GLY A 757 -18.06 37.06 -25.17
C GLY A 757 -18.35 36.62 -23.73
N ARG A 758 -19.65 36.53 -23.37
CA ARG A 758 -20.07 36.05 -22.05
C ARG A 758 -19.57 34.64 -21.76
N ASN A 759 -19.69 33.73 -22.73
CA ASN A 759 -19.16 32.37 -22.60
C ASN A 759 -17.66 32.36 -22.29
N ARG A 760 -16.88 33.19 -23.00
CA ARG A 760 -15.43 33.27 -22.83
C ARG A 760 -15.04 33.77 -21.44
N GLU A 761 -15.65 34.86 -20.98
CA GLU A 761 -15.31 35.44 -19.68
C GLU A 761 -15.74 34.55 -18.51
N LEU A 762 -16.95 33.97 -18.55
CA LEU A 762 -17.37 33.00 -17.53
C LEU A 762 -16.51 31.72 -17.56
N SER A 763 -16.01 31.31 -18.73
CA SER A 763 -15.06 30.19 -18.82
C SER A 763 -13.75 30.48 -18.07
N LYS A 764 -13.28 31.74 -18.03
CA LYS A 764 -12.08 32.11 -17.25
C LYS A 764 -12.31 31.96 -15.76
N ILE A 765 -13.51 32.31 -15.29
CA ILE A 765 -13.87 32.24 -13.87
C ILE A 765 -14.02 30.79 -13.45
N PHE A 766 -14.90 30.03 -14.11
CA PHE A 766 -15.23 28.67 -13.67
C PHE A 766 -14.12 27.65 -13.95
N GLN A 767 -13.20 27.87 -14.91
CA GLN A 767 -11.99 27.02 -15.01
C GLN A 767 -10.97 27.27 -13.90
N ASN A 768 -11.05 28.41 -13.21
CA ASN A 768 -10.27 28.65 -12.00
C ASN A 768 -11.02 28.21 -10.74
N CYS A 769 -12.25 27.72 -10.84
CA CYS A 769 -12.97 27.18 -9.69
C CYS A 769 -12.56 25.72 -9.49
N ASP A 770 -11.99 25.42 -8.33
CA ASP A 770 -11.58 24.06 -7.99
C ASP A 770 -12.77 23.30 -7.38
N TRP A 771 -13.34 23.85 -6.30
CA TRP A 771 -14.35 23.18 -5.49
C TRP A 771 -15.64 23.99 -5.40
N VAL A 772 -16.77 23.29 -5.48
CA VAL A 772 -18.11 23.84 -5.37
C VAL A 772 -18.81 23.24 -4.16
N ILE A 773 -19.36 24.12 -3.31
CA ILE A 773 -20.15 23.73 -2.14
C ILE A 773 -21.49 24.48 -2.22
N PRO A 774 -22.58 23.82 -2.64
CA PRO A 774 -23.91 24.41 -2.62
C PRO A 774 -24.48 24.44 -1.20
N ALA A 775 -23.89 25.28 -0.37
CA ALA A 775 -24.15 25.37 1.05
C ALA A 775 -25.53 25.97 1.38
N TYR A 776 -26.13 25.46 2.45
CA TYR A 776 -27.25 26.09 3.14
C TYR A 776 -27.23 25.74 4.65
N ALA A 777 -28.07 26.39 5.45
CA ALA A 777 -28.06 26.15 6.90
C ALA A 777 -28.70 24.79 7.26
N ALA A 778 -28.23 24.15 8.32
CA ALA A 778 -28.85 22.95 8.84
C ALA A 778 -30.26 23.24 9.41
N ALA A 779 -31.10 22.22 9.51
CA ALA A 779 -32.49 22.37 9.95
C ALA A 779 -32.60 23.11 11.30
N GLY A 780 -33.39 24.18 11.33
CA GLY A 780 -33.64 25.01 12.51
C GLY A 780 -32.54 26.02 12.84
N VAL A 781 -31.52 26.17 11.99
CA VAL A 781 -30.41 27.11 12.19
C VAL A 781 -30.70 28.43 11.50
N GLU A 782 -30.47 29.52 12.24
CA GLU A 782 -30.48 30.88 11.73
C GLU A 782 -29.18 31.57 12.17
N LEU A 783 -28.45 32.16 11.21
CA LEU A 783 -27.23 32.90 11.50
C LEU A 783 -27.57 34.24 12.16
N LYS A 784 -26.96 34.51 13.31
CA LYS A 784 -27.13 35.77 14.02
C LYS A 784 -26.15 36.81 13.49
N GLU A 785 -26.64 38.03 13.28
CA GLU A 785 -25.77 39.14 12.90
C GLU A 785 -24.96 39.66 14.10
N ASN A 786 -23.72 40.09 13.83
CA ASN A 786 -22.89 40.82 14.78
C ASN A 786 -23.36 42.30 14.91
N ALA A 787 -22.59 43.09 15.68
CA ALA A 787 -22.90 44.51 15.89
C ALA A 787 -22.85 45.36 14.61
N ASP A 788 -22.08 44.93 13.61
CA ASP A 788 -21.96 45.60 12.31
C ASP A 788 -23.00 45.13 11.28
N GLY A 789 -23.85 44.15 11.64
CA GLY A 789 -24.91 43.62 10.79
C GLY A 789 -24.43 42.54 9.82
N LEU A 790 -23.34 41.83 10.12
CA LEU A 790 -22.86 40.70 9.33
C LEU A 790 -23.22 39.36 10.00
N PRO A 791 -23.71 38.36 9.25
CA PRO A 791 -24.06 37.04 9.79
C PRO A 791 -22.83 36.30 10.29
N VAL A 792 -22.92 35.72 11.50
CA VAL A 792 -21.80 35.03 12.16
C VAL A 792 -22.08 33.53 12.25
N PRO A 793 -21.15 32.66 11.80
CA PRO A 793 -21.16 31.24 12.10
C PRO A 793 -21.29 30.95 13.60
N PRO A 794 -22.20 30.05 14.04
CA PRO A 794 -22.34 29.70 15.47
C PRO A 794 -21.08 29.08 16.07
N ASN A 795 -20.32 28.32 15.29
CA ASN A 795 -19.04 27.72 15.64
C ASN A 795 -18.20 27.55 14.36
N GLU A 796 -16.92 27.21 14.54
CA GLU A 796 -16.02 26.97 13.41
C GLU A 796 -16.28 25.62 12.73
N VAL A 797 -16.23 25.61 11.40
CA VAL A 797 -16.26 24.43 10.54
C VAL A 797 -15.00 24.42 9.68
N THR A 798 -14.24 23.33 9.73
CA THR A 798 -13.06 23.10 8.88
C THR A 798 -13.35 21.98 7.89
N ILE A 799 -13.22 22.27 6.60
CA ILE A 799 -13.36 21.31 5.51
C ILE A 799 -11.98 21.10 4.90
N ARG A 800 -11.47 19.87 4.98
CA ARG A 800 -10.21 19.46 4.35
C ARG A 800 -10.50 18.67 3.09
N LEU A 801 -9.85 19.02 1.98
CA LEU A 801 -9.94 18.29 0.71
C LEU A 801 -8.53 17.99 0.21
N ARG A 802 -8.21 16.69 0.02
CA ARG A 802 -6.88 16.23 -0.38
C ARG A 802 -6.93 15.37 -1.64
N VAL A 803 -6.11 15.72 -2.62
CA VAL A 803 -6.00 15.06 -3.93
C VAL A 803 -4.54 14.87 -4.33
N ASN A 804 -4.30 13.89 -5.19
CA ASN A 804 -3.00 13.63 -5.79
C ASN A 804 -2.57 14.82 -6.63
N MET A 805 -1.37 15.30 -6.36
CA MET A 805 -0.69 16.28 -7.16
C MET A 805 0.67 15.71 -7.58
N PRO A 806 0.91 15.48 -8.88
CA PRO A 806 2.19 15.02 -9.37
C PRO A 806 3.31 15.97 -8.96
N TYR A 807 4.50 15.43 -8.68
CA TYR A 807 5.68 16.25 -8.43
C TYR A 807 6.04 17.06 -9.65
N GLY A 808 6.26 18.34 -9.45
CA GLY A 808 6.41 19.33 -10.51
C GLY A 808 7.26 20.53 -10.12
N LEU A 809 7.48 21.40 -11.10
CA LEU A 809 8.26 22.62 -10.95
C LEU A 809 7.41 23.75 -10.34
N THR A 810 8.03 24.63 -9.54
CA THR A 810 7.50 25.98 -9.24
C THR A 810 7.90 26.99 -10.30
N ALA A 811 7.14 28.08 -10.47
CA ALA A 811 7.54 29.20 -11.32
C ALA A 811 8.77 29.92 -10.73
N GLU A 812 9.65 30.39 -11.60
CA GLU A 812 11.08 30.75 -11.42
C GLU A 812 11.41 31.67 -10.22
N THR A 813 12.50 31.33 -9.50
CA THR A 813 13.38 32.25 -8.74
C THR A 813 14.82 31.97 -9.22
N ASP A 814 15.55 32.99 -9.70
CA ASP A 814 16.83 32.92 -10.44
C ASP A 814 18.01 32.12 -9.79
N ASP A 815 18.50 31.11 -10.51
CA ASP A 815 19.72 30.29 -10.35
C ASP A 815 19.86 29.16 -11.43
N VAL A 816 20.49 29.50 -12.54
CA VAL A 816 20.68 28.67 -13.75
C VAL A 816 21.21 27.25 -13.43
N HIS A 817 20.32 26.25 -13.46
CA HIS A 817 20.47 24.79 -13.75
C HIS A 817 19.67 23.81 -12.85
N THR A 818 18.85 24.28 -11.90
CA THR A 818 18.11 23.42 -10.92
C THR A 818 16.76 24.01 -10.45
N GLU A 819 16.25 25.00 -11.18
CA GLU A 819 15.29 25.98 -10.68
C GLU A 819 13.88 25.42 -10.53
N GLY A 820 13.38 25.38 -9.30
CA GLY A 820 12.00 25.03 -9.01
C GLY A 820 11.71 23.53 -8.91
N LEU A 821 12.70 22.64 -9.00
CA LEU A 821 12.51 21.22 -8.70
C LEU A 821 12.06 21.01 -7.24
N PRO A 822 11.31 19.94 -6.94
CA PRO A 822 10.91 19.65 -5.57
C PRO A 822 12.10 19.51 -4.63
N LYS A 823 12.10 20.34 -3.60
CA LYS A 823 13.16 20.39 -2.59
C LYS A 823 12.54 20.63 -1.22
N TYR A 824 13.01 19.90 -0.23
CA TYR A 824 12.46 19.89 1.12
C TYR A 824 13.59 19.90 2.14
N SER A 825 13.35 20.53 3.28
CA SER A 825 14.26 20.47 4.43
C SER A 825 13.50 20.07 5.68
N PHE A 826 14.19 19.37 6.59
CA PHE A 826 13.64 19.03 7.90
C PHE A 826 14.76 18.92 8.94
N SER A 827 14.38 18.99 10.21
CA SER A 827 15.26 18.69 11.34
C SER A 827 14.72 17.45 12.04
N THR A 828 15.60 16.68 12.66
CA THR A 828 15.23 15.52 13.49
C THR A 828 15.29 15.84 14.98
N SER A 829 15.54 17.09 15.37
CA SER A 829 15.76 17.48 16.77
C SER A 829 14.57 17.22 17.71
N ASP A 830 13.35 17.15 17.17
CA ASP A 830 12.09 16.83 17.83
C ASP A 830 11.81 15.31 17.90
N ILE A 831 12.28 14.54 16.91
CA ILE A 831 12.06 13.08 16.80
C ILE A 831 13.27 12.22 17.20
N ALA A 832 14.45 12.81 17.39
CA ALA A 832 15.67 12.09 17.74
C ALA A 832 15.67 11.58 19.18
N ASN A 833 16.28 10.42 19.38
CA ASN A 833 16.48 9.82 20.69
C ASN A 833 17.44 10.66 21.56
N LYS A 834 16.98 11.06 22.75
CA LYS A 834 17.81 11.76 23.75
C LYS A 834 18.05 10.85 24.94
N VAL A 835 19.32 10.63 25.29
CA VAL A 835 19.72 9.80 26.45
C VAL A 835 20.14 10.69 27.61
N SER A 836 19.58 10.46 28.80
CA SER A 836 19.94 11.20 30.02
C SER A 836 19.96 10.31 31.26
N VAL A 837 20.70 10.72 32.30
CA VAL A 837 20.78 10.00 33.57
C VAL A 837 19.44 10.03 34.31
N GLU A 838 18.71 11.14 34.21
CA GLU A 838 17.38 11.33 34.79
C GLU A 838 16.39 10.32 34.23
N LYS A 839 16.35 10.18 32.90
CA LYS A 839 15.53 9.15 32.23
C LYS A 839 16.01 7.74 32.57
N GLY A 840 17.30 7.57 32.85
CA GLY A 840 17.87 6.29 33.32
C GLY A 840 17.33 5.88 34.68
N LYS A 841 17.13 6.85 35.59
CA LYS A 841 16.51 6.62 36.90
C LYS A 841 15.04 6.23 36.77
N GLU A 842 14.28 6.93 35.91
CA GLU A 842 12.89 6.57 35.61
C GLU A 842 12.78 5.16 35.02
N ALA A 843 13.67 4.79 34.08
CA ALA A 843 13.71 3.46 33.48
C ALA A 843 14.03 2.35 34.50
N LEU A 844 14.85 2.64 35.53
CA LEU A 844 15.18 1.69 36.58
C LEU A 844 13.93 1.27 37.38
N GLU A 845 12.94 2.15 37.52
CA GLU A 845 11.65 1.83 38.18
C GLU A 845 10.86 0.74 37.45
N LEU A 846 11.17 0.44 36.19
CA LEU A 846 10.54 -0.62 35.40
C LEU A 846 11.18 -2.00 35.62
N VAL A 847 12.38 -2.06 36.19
CA VAL A 847 13.12 -3.33 36.39
C VAL A 847 12.31 -4.33 37.21
N ASN A 848 12.19 -5.56 36.74
CA ASN A 848 11.44 -6.60 37.45
C ASN A 848 12.09 -7.97 37.28
N ILE A 849 11.55 -8.98 37.97
CA ILE A 849 11.91 -10.39 37.81
C ILE A 849 10.64 -11.19 37.51
N VAL A 850 10.69 -12.04 36.48
CA VAL A 850 9.54 -12.81 35.99
C VAL A 850 9.89 -14.30 35.75
N PRO A 851 8.96 -15.23 36.02
CA PRO A 851 7.73 -15.03 36.79
C PRO A 851 8.01 -14.75 38.27
N ASN A 852 7.12 -14.00 38.92
CA ASN A 852 7.15 -13.74 40.35
C ASN A 852 5.72 -13.80 40.91
N PRO A 853 5.33 -14.85 41.67
CA PRO A 853 6.17 -15.98 42.09
C PRO A 853 6.53 -16.93 40.94
N TYR A 854 7.67 -17.60 41.05
CA TYR A 854 7.98 -18.78 40.25
C TYR A 854 7.35 -20.02 40.89
N TYR A 855 6.55 -20.77 40.13
CA TYR A 855 5.80 -21.91 40.65
C TYR A 855 6.04 -23.16 39.79
N ALA A 856 7.05 -23.95 40.17
CA ALA A 856 7.47 -25.22 39.58
C ALA A 856 7.95 -25.20 38.11
N PHE A 857 7.44 -24.28 37.28
CA PHE A 857 7.83 -24.11 35.88
C PHE A 857 7.74 -22.64 35.46
N SER A 858 8.36 -22.35 34.31
CA SER A 858 8.31 -21.05 33.65
C SER A 858 8.13 -21.25 32.14
N SER A 859 7.42 -20.33 31.48
CA SER A 859 7.26 -20.37 30.01
C SER A 859 8.57 -20.15 29.24
N TYR A 860 9.64 -19.74 29.94
CA TYR A 860 10.98 -19.57 29.37
C TYR A 860 11.81 -20.86 29.36
N GLU A 861 11.30 -21.95 29.95
CA GLU A 861 12.01 -23.21 30.05
C GLU A 861 11.86 -24.02 28.77
N SER A 862 12.98 -24.53 28.26
CA SER A 862 13.04 -25.31 27.01
C SER A 862 12.92 -26.83 27.22
N SER A 863 13.08 -27.30 28.46
CA SER A 863 13.05 -28.72 28.83
C SER A 863 12.68 -28.90 30.31
N SER A 864 12.38 -30.13 30.71
CA SER A 864 12.05 -30.50 32.10
C SER A 864 13.21 -30.39 33.09
N ILE A 865 14.43 -30.06 32.63
CA ILE A 865 15.60 -29.83 33.49
C ILE A 865 16.11 -28.37 33.44
N ASP A 866 15.51 -27.54 32.58
CA ASP A 866 15.76 -26.11 32.52
C ASP A 866 14.85 -25.44 33.55
N ASN A 867 15.43 -24.73 34.52
CA ASN A 867 14.69 -23.90 35.47
C ASN A 867 15.18 -22.45 35.26
N ARG A 868 14.28 -21.54 34.90
CA ARG A 868 14.70 -20.19 34.50
C ARG A 868 13.72 -19.10 34.89
N VAL A 869 14.26 -18.06 35.51
CA VAL A 869 13.62 -16.75 35.67
C VAL A 869 14.44 -15.69 34.95
N LYS A 870 13.78 -14.59 34.60
CA LYS A 870 14.36 -13.50 33.83
C LYS A 870 14.22 -12.19 34.58
N PHE A 871 15.32 -11.47 34.72
CA PHE A 871 15.31 -10.06 35.07
C PHE A 871 15.00 -9.24 33.82
N THR A 872 14.10 -8.28 33.91
CA THR A 872 13.58 -7.52 32.77
C THR A 872 13.79 -6.01 32.97
N ASN A 873 13.80 -5.28 31.85
CA ASN A 873 14.00 -3.81 31.79
C ASN A 873 15.32 -3.34 32.43
N LEU A 874 16.36 -4.17 32.40
CA LEU A 874 17.67 -3.82 32.94
C LEU A 874 18.38 -2.77 32.08
N PRO A 875 19.17 -1.87 32.69
CA PRO A 875 20.08 -1.00 31.94
C PRO A 875 21.24 -1.81 31.33
N PRO A 876 22.02 -1.22 30.40
CA PRO A 876 23.13 -1.92 29.74
C PRO A 876 24.16 -2.49 30.72
N GLN A 877 24.43 -1.76 31.80
CA GLN A 877 25.41 -2.12 32.81
C GLN A 877 24.79 -2.07 34.21
N CYS A 878 24.80 -3.21 34.91
CA CYS A 878 24.39 -3.31 36.31
C CYS A 878 24.93 -4.58 36.98
N ASP A 879 25.05 -4.55 38.31
CA ASP A 879 25.34 -5.72 39.14
C ASP A 879 24.07 -6.19 39.85
N ILE A 880 23.72 -7.46 39.67
CA ILE A 880 22.56 -8.10 40.30
C ILE A 880 23.09 -9.04 41.40
N SER A 881 22.82 -8.71 42.65
CA SER A 881 23.17 -9.53 43.81
C SER A 881 21.92 -10.15 44.44
N ILE A 882 21.92 -11.47 44.59
CA ILE A 882 20.78 -12.26 45.07
C ILE A 882 21.11 -12.78 46.47
N TYR A 883 20.22 -12.53 47.42
CA TYR A 883 20.36 -12.88 48.83
C TYR A 883 19.18 -13.71 49.33
N THR A 884 19.42 -14.56 50.30
CA THR A 884 18.38 -15.15 51.14
C THR A 884 17.78 -14.09 52.09
N LEU A 885 16.64 -14.37 52.73
CA LEU A 885 16.01 -13.44 53.69
C LEU A 885 16.89 -13.11 54.91
N ASP A 886 17.80 -14.01 55.30
CA ASP A 886 18.79 -13.80 56.38
C ASP A 886 20.03 -13.01 55.91
N GLY A 887 20.10 -12.64 54.63
CA GLY A 887 21.18 -11.80 54.07
C GLY A 887 22.38 -12.56 53.52
N SER A 888 22.32 -13.89 53.42
CA SER A 888 23.40 -14.70 52.83
C SER A 888 23.42 -14.55 51.31
N LEU A 889 24.60 -14.29 50.73
CA LEU A 889 24.77 -14.14 49.28
C LEU A 889 24.61 -15.49 48.57
N VAL A 890 23.63 -15.57 47.67
CA VAL A 890 23.34 -16.77 46.85
C VAL A 890 24.14 -16.74 45.55
N ARG A 891 24.09 -15.60 44.84
CA ARG A 891 24.73 -15.42 43.54
C ARG A 891 24.88 -13.94 43.19
N ARG A 892 25.91 -13.61 42.42
CA ARG A 892 26.05 -12.33 41.72
C ARG A 892 26.05 -12.57 40.21
N ILE A 893 25.35 -11.71 39.47
CA ILE A 893 25.30 -11.68 38.01
C ILE A 893 25.73 -10.28 37.60
N ARG A 894 26.83 -10.19 36.85
CA ARG A 894 27.30 -8.93 36.27
C ARG A 894 26.77 -8.83 34.84
N LYS A 895 26.08 -7.74 34.54
CA LYS A 895 25.55 -7.43 33.22
C LYS A 895 26.34 -6.27 32.61
N ASP A 896 26.77 -6.43 31.37
CA ASP A 896 27.64 -5.48 30.66
C ASP A 896 27.44 -5.61 29.13
N ASP A 897 26.20 -5.43 28.69
CA ASP A 897 25.76 -5.65 27.30
C ASP A 897 24.46 -4.88 27.00
N GLN A 898 24.07 -4.74 25.73
CA GLN A 898 22.91 -3.92 25.32
C GLN A 898 21.53 -4.59 25.52
N SER A 899 21.46 -5.86 25.93
CA SER A 899 20.17 -6.49 26.22
C SER A 899 19.49 -5.79 27.41
N THR A 900 18.16 -5.84 27.48
CA THR A 900 17.41 -5.32 28.64
C THR A 900 17.03 -6.43 29.62
N GLU A 901 17.70 -7.58 29.53
CA GLU A 901 17.35 -8.77 30.29
C GLU A 901 18.58 -9.53 30.81
N ALA A 902 18.38 -10.36 31.83
CA ALA A 902 19.37 -11.31 32.31
C ALA A 902 18.66 -12.56 32.86
N ASP A 903 19.20 -13.74 32.57
CA ASP A 903 18.62 -14.99 33.03
C ASP A 903 19.27 -15.46 34.34
N TRP A 904 18.45 -16.00 35.24
CA TRP A 904 18.90 -16.77 36.40
C TRP A 904 18.36 -18.19 36.34
N ASN A 905 19.30 -19.14 36.28
CA ASN A 905 19.02 -20.57 36.21
C ASN A 905 18.64 -21.20 37.57
N LEU A 906 18.26 -20.38 38.56
CA LEU A 906 17.88 -20.78 39.91
C LEU A 906 18.95 -21.62 40.64
N LYS A 907 20.23 -21.40 40.32
CA LYS A 907 21.39 -22.00 41.00
C LYS A 907 22.21 -20.94 41.72
N ASN A 908 22.83 -21.33 42.83
CA ASN A 908 23.78 -20.50 43.57
C ASN A 908 25.14 -20.39 42.84
N GLY A 909 26.10 -19.65 43.43
CA GLY A 909 27.45 -19.49 42.86
C GLY A 909 28.25 -20.79 42.71
N ALA A 910 27.88 -21.86 43.41
CA ALA A 910 28.48 -23.20 43.29
C ALA A 910 27.74 -24.09 42.27
N SER A 911 26.83 -23.53 41.47
CA SER A 911 25.99 -24.26 40.49
C SER A 911 25.05 -25.30 41.11
N VAL A 912 24.70 -25.15 42.39
CA VAL A 912 23.72 -25.99 43.09
C VAL A 912 22.34 -25.33 43.04
N PRO A 913 21.26 -26.06 42.71
CA PRO A 913 19.90 -25.54 42.77
C PRO A 913 19.57 -24.95 44.14
N ILE A 914 18.87 -23.82 44.15
CA ILE A 914 18.42 -23.18 45.39
C ILE A 914 17.20 -23.89 46.00
N SER A 915 16.95 -23.66 47.29
CA SER A 915 15.72 -24.14 47.97
C SER A 915 14.52 -23.26 47.64
N SER A 916 13.31 -23.81 47.75
CA SER A 916 12.08 -23.03 47.72
C SER A 916 12.07 -21.99 48.85
N GLY A 917 11.66 -20.75 48.54
CA GLY A 917 11.62 -19.66 49.53
C GLY A 917 11.64 -18.26 48.91
N MET A 918 11.72 -17.28 49.80
CA MET A 918 11.83 -15.85 49.47
C MET A 918 13.29 -15.42 49.33
N TYR A 919 13.56 -14.60 48.33
CA TYR A 919 14.87 -14.02 48.05
C TYR A 919 14.77 -12.51 47.87
N ILE A 920 15.84 -11.80 48.26
CA ILE A 920 16.02 -10.36 48.05
C ILE A 920 17.02 -10.19 46.92
N ILE A 921 16.66 -9.41 45.92
CA ILE A 921 17.53 -9.08 44.79
C ILE A 921 17.86 -7.60 44.88
N HIS A 922 19.15 -7.27 44.88
CA HIS A 922 19.65 -5.91 44.81
C HIS A 922 20.30 -5.69 43.44
N ILE A 923 19.90 -4.63 42.76
CA ILE A 923 20.34 -4.25 41.43
C ILE A 923 20.99 -2.89 41.55
N ASP A 924 22.28 -2.82 41.26
CA ASP A 924 23.09 -1.61 41.29
C ASP A 924 23.44 -1.18 39.87
N ALA A 925 22.96 -0.02 39.45
CA ALA A 925 23.20 0.57 38.12
C ALA A 925 24.12 1.82 38.19
N GLY A 926 24.89 1.98 39.27
CA GLY A 926 25.82 3.09 39.46
C GLY A 926 25.11 4.44 39.56
N GLU A 927 25.51 5.41 38.73
CA GLU A 927 24.96 6.78 38.75
C GLU A 927 23.45 6.86 38.44
N ARG A 928 22.90 5.81 37.83
CA ARG A 928 21.47 5.67 37.54
C ARG A 928 20.64 5.20 38.74
N GLY A 929 21.29 4.82 39.84
CA GLY A 929 20.64 4.42 41.09
C GLY A 929 20.60 2.91 41.32
N GLU A 930 19.86 2.53 42.36
CA GLU A 930 19.75 1.14 42.83
C GLU A 930 18.28 0.72 42.94
N LYS A 931 18.01 -0.57 42.80
CA LYS A 931 16.68 -1.15 43.03
C LYS A 931 16.72 -2.44 43.81
N VAL A 932 15.76 -2.61 44.71
CA VAL A 932 15.57 -3.85 45.46
C VAL A 932 14.27 -4.52 45.04
N LEU A 933 14.33 -5.79 44.67
CA LEU A 933 13.18 -6.64 44.36
C LEU A 933 13.04 -7.75 45.40
N LYS A 934 11.80 -8.21 45.59
CA LYS A 934 11.48 -9.39 46.39
C LYS A 934 10.91 -10.46 45.47
N TRP A 935 11.47 -11.67 45.52
CA TRP A 935 11.05 -12.78 44.66
C TRP A 935 10.77 -14.03 45.48
N MET A 936 9.74 -14.78 45.09
CA MET A 936 9.39 -16.07 45.68
C MET A 936 9.56 -17.19 44.64
N GLY A 937 10.28 -18.24 45.01
CA GLY A 937 10.44 -19.44 44.19
C GLY A 937 9.92 -20.69 44.88
N VAL A 938 9.07 -21.46 44.20
CA VAL A 938 8.66 -22.81 44.59
C VAL A 938 9.26 -23.79 43.58
N MET A 939 10.29 -24.53 43.98
CA MET A 939 11.02 -25.49 43.16
C MET A 939 10.28 -26.84 43.13
N ARG A 940 10.29 -27.53 41.98
CA ARG A 940 9.85 -28.93 41.88
C ARG A 940 10.91 -29.89 42.43
N GLU A 941 10.48 -31.04 42.93
CA GLU A 941 11.40 -32.15 43.20
C GLU A 941 12.04 -32.62 41.89
N LEU A 942 13.35 -32.87 41.94
CA LEU A 942 14.10 -33.38 40.79
C LEU A 942 13.77 -34.87 40.62
N ASP A 943 12.87 -35.20 39.71
CA ASP A 943 12.59 -36.59 39.36
C ASP A 943 13.64 -37.08 38.34
N LEU A 944 14.53 -37.95 38.80
CA LEU A 944 15.60 -38.56 38.00
C LEU A 944 15.22 -39.96 37.49
N ASP A 945 14.05 -40.49 37.86
CA ASP A 945 13.65 -41.87 37.53
C ASP A 945 13.09 -42.01 36.10
N SER A 946 12.78 -40.90 35.42
CA SER A 946 12.24 -40.89 34.05
C SER A 946 13.27 -40.58 32.96
N PHE A 947 14.58 -40.69 33.25
CA PHE A 947 15.66 -40.47 32.29
C PHE A 947 16.09 -41.74 31.55
#